data_AF-A0A9P5I9F6-F1
#
_entry.id   AF-A0A9P5I9F6-F1
#
_cell.length_a   1.000
_cell.length_b   1.000
_cell.length_c   1.000
_cell.angle_alpha   90.00
_cell.angle_beta   90.00
_cell.angle_gamma   90.00
#
_symmetry.space_group_name_H-M   'P 1'
#
loop_
_entity.id
_entity.type
_entity.pdbx_description
1 polymer ?
#
loop_
_entity_poly.entity_id
_entity_poly.type
_entity_poly.pdbx_seq_one_letter_code
_entity_poly.pdbx_strand_id
1 'polypeptide(L)'
;MYVYKRDGRKERVQFDKITARVSRLCYGLDPDHIDAAAITQKVISGVYQGVNTIELDNLAAETAAYMTVTHPDYAILAARIAVSNLHKQTKKQFSHVIRDLYQYTNPRNGTASPMISKQTYECVMRHEEELNSAIVYDRDFNYQYFGFKTLERSYLLRLDGKVAERPQQMIMRVAVGIHGDDIESAIETYNLMSNKYFTHASPTLFSAGTPQAQLSSCFLIDMKEDSIDGIYDTLKICAMISKNAGGIGLNIHRIRATGAYIAGTNGNSNGIVPMLRVFNNTARYVDQGGNKRPGAFAVYLEPWHADVFEFLDLRKNHGKEEVRARDLFYALWIPDLFMKRVEKNGEWTLMCPNECPGLADVYGEEFEALYEGYEKAGKGRKTIKAQKLWYSILEAQTETGNPFMLYKDACNKKSNQKNLGTIRSSNLCTEIVEYSAPDEVACCNLASIALPTFVNMNEGTYDFQKLHEVVQVVVRNLNKIIDINYYPVPEARKSNFRHRPIAVGVQGLADAFLALRLPFDSPEAKHLNIQIFETIYHAALTSSVEIAKELGPYETYQGSPVSKGELQYDMWGVTPTDLWDWDSLKQSIKQHGVRNSLLVAPMPTASTSQILGFNECFEPYTSNIYSRRVLAGEFQVVNPWLLKDLVDMGLWSDNMKNRIIADGGSIQNIPNIPADIKALYKTVWEISQRTIVQMAADRGAFIDQSQSMNIHMKDPTMGKITSMHFAGWKLGLKTGMYYLRTMAASAPIQFTVDQEALLVADTNVARERTLKKRTLPTSGYVSSASSINGGGPRPMYAGKSAQSIGAPKDVPTPSITPPPASSKEIHTPVAKTPFKADVEEGDSPKALATEPTDAVPKEEELLESSVEKKTQDEDQGKDSTDREYDIYADAKLQCSIDNKEECMMCSG
;
A
#
# COMPACT_ATOMS: atom_id res chain seq x y z
N MET A 1 28.18 4.77 39.51
CA MET A 1 27.70 4.98 38.13
C MET A 1 27.25 6.43 37.93
N TYR A 2 27.59 7.01 36.77
CA TYR A 2 27.24 8.39 36.38
C TYR A 2 26.89 8.43 34.89
N VAL A 3 26.15 9.47 34.51
CA VAL A 3 25.73 9.77 33.12
C VAL A 3 26.26 11.13 32.68
N TYR A 4 26.40 11.32 31.37
CA TYR A 4 26.66 12.63 30.78
C TYR A 4 25.36 13.29 30.28
N LYS A 5 25.08 14.48 30.79
CA LYS A 5 24.00 15.35 30.28
C LYS A 5 24.35 15.86 28.89
N ARG A 6 23.33 16.35 28.19
CA ARG A 6 23.42 16.94 26.83
C ARG A 6 24.34 18.17 26.76
N ASP A 7 24.57 18.84 27.89
CA ASP A 7 25.51 19.95 28.06
C ASP A 7 26.90 19.48 28.56
N GLY A 8 27.20 18.19 28.47
CA GLY A 8 28.46 17.58 28.92
C GLY A 8 28.59 17.40 30.44
N ARG A 9 27.64 17.88 31.26
CA ARG A 9 27.77 17.78 32.73
C ARG A 9 27.59 16.35 33.22
N LYS A 10 28.47 15.93 34.13
CA LYS A 10 28.42 14.64 34.81
C LYS A 10 27.35 14.67 35.92
N GLU A 11 26.41 13.73 35.90
CA GLU A 11 25.41 13.56 36.98
C GLU A 11 25.38 12.10 37.47
N ARG A 12 25.12 11.89 38.77
CA ARG A 12 24.95 10.54 39.35
C ARG A 12 23.63 9.94 38.87
N VAL A 13 23.63 8.65 38.49
CA VAL A 13 22.39 7.91 38.21
C VAL A 13 21.51 7.92 39.46
N GLN A 14 20.26 8.36 39.33
CA GLN A 14 19.26 8.40 40.41
C GLN A 14 17.96 7.76 39.91
N PHE A 15 17.55 6.67 40.56
CA PHE A 15 16.34 5.90 40.22
C PHE A 15 15.11 6.80 40.14
N ASP A 16 14.91 7.64 41.15
CA ASP A 16 13.74 8.51 41.28
C ASP A 16 13.66 9.56 40.16
N LYS A 17 14.81 10.05 39.67
CA LYS A 17 14.83 11.02 38.55
C LYS A 17 14.41 10.39 37.22
N ILE A 18 14.80 9.14 36.97
CA ILE A 18 14.41 8.41 35.76
C ILE A 18 12.91 8.05 35.87
N THR A 19 12.50 7.46 37.00
CA THR A 19 11.11 7.10 37.28
C THR A 19 10.17 8.31 37.19
N ALA A 20 10.50 9.43 37.82
CA ALA A 20 9.70 10.65 37.76
C ALA A 20 9.62 11.25 36.33
N ARG A 21 10.64 11.03 35.49
CA ARG A 21 10.60 11.45 34.08
C ARG A 21 9.66 10.57 33.27
N VAL A 22 9.73 9.24 33.42
CA VAL A 22 8.85 8.29 32.73
C VAL A 22 7.40 8.52 33.19
N SER A 23 7.16 8.64 34.49
CA SER A 23 5.83 8.85 35.09
C SER A 23 5.12 10.11 34.56
N ARG A 24 5.87 11.20 34.32
CA ARG A 24 5.33 12.43 33.69
C ARG A 24 4.81 12.24 32.27
N LEU A 25 5.21 11.16 31.59
CA LEU A 25 4.76 10.81 30.24
C LEU A 25 3.61 9.77 30.26
N CYS A 26 3.20 9.28 31.43
CA CYS A 26 2.10 8.31 31.60
C CYS A 26 0.70 8.96 31.67
N TYR A 27 0.55 10.26 31.36
CA TYR A 27 -0.75 10.95 31.46
C TYR A 27 -1.82 10.30 30.58
N GLY A 28 -2.98 9.99 31.16
CA GLY A 28 -4.10 9.36 30.43
C GLY A 28 -3.81 7.95 29.89
N LEU A 29 -2.74 7.30 30.33
CA LEU A 29 -2.53 5.86 30.14
C LEU A 29 -3.13 5.10 31.33
N ASP A 30 -3.37 3.80 31.15
CA ASP A 30 -3.89 2.94 32.23
C ASP A 30 -2.92 2.88 33.44
N PRO A 31 -3.34 3.38 34.63
CA PRO A 31 -2.49 3.40 35.82
C PRO A 31 -2.34 2.04 36.51
N ASP A 32 -3.25 1.08 36.25
CA ASP A 32 -3.23 -0.25 36.85
C ASP A 32 -2.24 -1.16 36.11
N HIS A 33 -1.99 -0.88 34.82
CA HIS A 33 -1.11 -1.69 33.95
C HIS A 33 0.24 -1.03 33.59
N ILE A 34 0.39 0.30 33.71
CA ILE A 34 1.63 1.02 33.32
C ILE A 34 2.52 1.33 34.53
N ASP A 35 3.48 0.44 34.79
CA ASP A 35 4.53 0.65 35.78
C ASP A 35 5.77 1.36 35.16
N ALA A 36 6.03 2.59 35.61
CA ALA A 36 7.20 3.40 35.27
C ALA A 36 8.48 3.02 36.07
N ALA A 37 8.33 2.44 37.26
CA ALA A 37 9.43 1.92 38.06
C ALA A 37 9.98 0.62 37.45
N ALA A 38 9.12 -0.27 36.94
CA ALA A 38 9.54 -1.48 36.19
C ALA A 38 10.39 -1.13 34.96
N ILE A 39 10.00 -0.12 34.16
CA ILE A 39 10.85 0.39 33.07
C ILE A 39 12.19 0.85 33.63
N THR A 40 12.18 1.63 34.71
CA THR A 40 13.41 2.21 35.28
C THR A 40 14.37 1.16 35.82
N GLN A 41 13.87 0.08 36.44
CA GLN A 41 14.66 -1.07 36.88
C GLN A 41 15.36 -1.75 35.69
N LYS A 42 14.61 -2.10 34.64
CA LYS A 42 15.15 -2.72 33.42
C LYS A 42 16.18 -1.83 32.71
N VAL A 43 15.90 -0.53 32.60
CA VAL A 43 16.83 0.45 32.03
C VAL A 43 18.13 0.48 32.83
N ILE A 44 18.07 0.56 34.16
CA ILE A 44 19.28 0.63 35.01
C ILE A 44 20.15 -0.64 34.88
N SER A 45 19.56 -1.83 34.69
CA SER A 45 20.35 -3.04 34.43
C SER A 45 21.13 -3.01 33.11
N GLY A 46 20.68 -2.25 32.12
CA GLY A 46 21.37 -2.06 30.83
C GLY A 46 22.34 -0.87 30.78
N VAL A 47 22.50 -0.10 31.86
CA VAL A 47 23.32 1.12 31.86
C VAL A 47 24.76 0.85 32.30
N TYR A 48 25.72 1.33 31.52
CA TYR A 48 27.14 1.38 31.87
C TYR A 48 27.58 2.76 32.38
N GLN A 49 28.73 2.80 33.05
CA GLN A 49 29.30 4.05 33.56
C GLN A 49 29.77 4.96 32.42
N GLY A 50 29.21 6.17 32.34
CA GLY A 50 29.53 7.13 31.28
C GLY A 50 28.58 7.11 30.08
N VAL A 51 27.47 6.35 30.13
CA VAL A 51 26.39 6.48 29.13
C VAL A 51 25.89 7.94 29.06
N ASN A 52 25.50 8.40 27.88
CA ASN A 52 24.92 9.72 27.72
C ASN A 52 23.39 9.71 27.93
N THR A 53 22.82 10.88 28.26
CA THR A 53 21.38 11.01 28.55
C THR A 53 20.46 10.88 27.32
N ILE A 54 20.99 10.76 26.10
CA ILE A 54 20.23 10.48 24.87
C ILE A 54 20.12 8.96 24.68
N GLU A 55 21.21 8.23 24.86
CA GLU A 55 21.26 6.75 24.92
C GLU A 55 20.33 6.22 26.01
N LEU A 56 20.37 6.81 27.20
CA LEU A 56 19.46 6.46 28.31
C LEU A 56 17.98 6.63 27.94
N ASP A 57 17.65 7.71 27.22
CA ASP A 57 16.28 7.97 26.75
C ASP A 57 15.85 6.99 25.63
N ASN A 58 16.78 6.60 24.76
CA ASN A 58 16.53 5.59 23.72
C ASN A 58 16.30 4.21 24.33
N LEU A 59 17.17 3.79 25.27
CA LEU A 59 17.03 2.52 25.99
C LEU A 59 15.71 2.47 26.78
N ALA A 60 15.28 3.58 27.37
CA ALA A 60 13.97 3.66 28.04
C ALA A 60 12.79 3.54 27.06
N ALA A 61 12.88 4.15 25.87
CA ALA A 61 11.85 4.01 24.84
C ALA A 61 11.80 2.57 24.27
N GLU A 62 12.95 1.94 24.04
CA GLU A 62 13.06 0.56 23.56
C GLU A 62 12.56 -0.44 24.61
N THR A 63 12.93 -0.25 25.88
CA THR A 63 12.43 -1.06 27.01
C THR A 63 10.91 -0.96 27.13
N ALA A 64 10.34 0.25 27.03
CA ALA A 64 8.90 0.42 27.01
C ALA A 64 8.26 -0.24 25.76
N ALA A 65 8.89 -0.16 24.59
CA ALA A 65 8.38 -0.82 23.38
C ALA A 65 8.37 -2.36 23.51
N TYR A 66 9.37 -2.96 24.15
CA TYR A 66 9.35 -4.41 24.48
C TYR A 66 8.20 -4.79 25.44
N MET A 67 7.74 -3.86 26.30
CA MET A 67 6.62 -4.08 27.22
C MET A 67 5.23 -3.89 26.57
N THR A 68 5.16 -3.60 25.26
CA THR A 68 3.88 -3.55 24.50
C THR A 68 3.11 -4.87 24.57
N VAL A 69 3.80 -6.01 24.70
CA VAL A 69 3.15 -7.34 24.89
C VAL A 69 2.41 -7.47 26.22
N THR A 70 2.67 -6.60 27.19
CA THR A 70 1.97 -6.58 28.49
C THR A 70 0.71 -5.72 28.42
N HIS A 71 0.80 -4.53 27.82
CA HIS A 71 -0.33 -3.60 27.66
C HIS A 71 -0.08 -2.64 26.47
N PRO A 72 -1.08 -2.30 25.63
CA PRO A 72 -0.84 -1.52 24.40
C PRO A 72 -0.37 -0.08 24.69
N ASP A 73 -0.73 0.49 25.83
CA ASP A 73 -0.28 1.84 26.22
C ASP A 73 1.24 1.95 26.41
N TYR A 74 1.96 0.83 26.62
CA TYR A 74 3.43 0.85 26.61
C TYR A 74 4.01 1.29 25.26
N ALA A 75 3.33 1.00 24.13
CA ALA A 75 3.73 1.51 22.82
C ALA A 75 3.55 3.03 22.68
N ILE A 76 2.56 3.60 23.37
CA ILE A 76 2.32 5.05 23.45
C ILE A 76 3.37 5.69 24.36
N LEU A 77 3.64 5.10 25.53
CA LEU A 77 4.69 5.57 26.44
C LEU A 77 6.07 5.55 25.78
N ALA A 78 6.42 4.47 25.08
CA ALA A 78 7.64 4.35 24.29
C ALA A 78 7.77 5.47 23.26
N ALA A 79 6.69 5.77 22.53
CA ALA A 79 6.65 6.89 21.59
C ALA A 79 6.84 8.23 22.29
N ARG A 80 6.16 8.46 23.41
CA ARG A 80 6.27 9.71 24.19
C ARG A 80 7.67 9.94 24.73
N ILE A 81 8.37 8.89 25.17
CA ILE A 81 9.78 8.96 25.59
C ILE A 81 10.66 9.36 24.39
N ALA A 82 10.50 8.70 23.24
CA ALA A 82 11.27 8.98 22.03
C ALA A 82 11.02 10.41 21.47
N VAL A 83 9.76 10.86 21.43
CA VAL A 83 9.38 12.22 21.03
C VAL A 83 9.91 13.26 22.01
N SER A 84 9.79 13.02 23.32
CA SER A 84 10.38 13.89 24.35
C SER A 84 11.92 13.96 24.23
N ASN A 85 12.56 12.87 23.83
CA ASN A 85 13.99 12.84 23.52
C ASN A 85 14.31 13.75 22.32
N LEU A 86 13.61 13.58 21.19
CA LEU A 86 13.76 14.36 19.97
C LEU A 86 13.51 15.86 20.20
N HIS A 87 12.46 16.22 20.94
CA HIS A 87 12.14 17.62 21.27
C HIS A 87 13.29 18.32 22.01
N LYS A 88 14.03 17.59 22.83
CA LYS A 88 15.22 18.09 23.53
C LYS A 88 16.52 18.03 22.69
N GLN A 89 16.46 17.61 21.42
CA GLN A 89 17.57 17.64 20.46
C GLN A 89 17.32 18.61 19.28
N THR A 90 16.07 19.05 19.09
CA THR A 90 15.62 19.84 17.93
C THR A 90 15.18 21.24 18.34
N LYS A 91 15.39 22.24 17.48
CA LYS A 91 14.88 23.61 17.67
C LYS A 91 13.35 23.59 17.66
N LYS A 92 12.72 24.40 18.54
CA LYS A 92 11.26 24.47 18.63
C LYS A 92 10.63 25.26 17.47
N GLN A 93 11.14 26.45 17.14
CA GLN A 93 10.53 27.27 16.08
C GLN A 93 10.77 26.66 14.70
N PHE A 94 9.72 26.60 13.88
CA PHE A 94 9.72 26.01 12.55
C PHE A 94 10.54 26.85 11.56
N SER A 95 10.35 28.17 11.57
CA SER A 95 11.13 29.11 10.76
C SER A 95 12.64 28.96 10.96
N HIS A 96 13.09 28.76 12.21
CA HIS A 96 14.50 28.55 12.54
C HIS A 96 15.05 27.25 11.93
N VAL A 97 14.28 26.16 11.95
CA VAL A 97 14.67 24.87 11.32
C VAL A 97 14.71 25.00 9.80
N ILE A 98 13.72 25.67 9.20
CA ILE A 98 13.70 25.97 7.76
C ILE A 98 14.90 26.84 7.34
N ARG A 99 15.30 27.81 8.17
CA ARG A 99 16.50 28.64 7.96
C ARG A 99 17.78 27.82 8.01
N ASP A 100 17.94 26.94 9.01
CA ASP A 100 19.11 26.04 9.09
C ASP A 100 19.22 25.11 7.87
N LEU A 101 18.09 24.51 7.46
CA LEU A 101 18.01 23.59 6.32
C LEU A 101 18.25 24.29 4.97
N TYR A 102 17.85 25.56 4.83
CA TYR A 102 18.14 26.37 3.64
C TYR A 102 19.60 26.84 3.61
N GLN A 103 20.16 27.23 4.76
CA GLN A 103 21.54 27.72 4.86
C GLN A 103 22.60 26.60 4.95
N TYR A 104 22.19 25.32 4.85
CA TYR A 104 23.09 24.19 4.98
C TYR A 104 24.23 24.23 3.96
N THR A 105 25.45 24.08 4.47
CA THR A 105 26.67 23.98 3.69
C THR A 105 27.30 22.63 3.98
N ASN A 106 27.63 21.87 2.94
CA ASN A 106 28.19 20.54 3.10
C ASN A 106 29.61 20.66 3.73
N PRO A 107 29.84 20.09 4.93
CA PRO A 107 31.08 20.31 5.68
C PRO A 107 32.31 19.67 5.04
N ARG A 108 32.16 18.76 4.07
CA ARG A 108 33.29 18.08 3.40
C ARG A 108 33.88 18.86 2.23
N ASN A 109 33.13 19.76 1.61
CA ASN A 109 33.54 20.48 0.41
C ASN A 109 33.23 21.99 0.45
N GLY A 110 32.56 22.49 1.50
CA GLY A 110 32.21 23.90 1.66
C GLY A 110 31.13 24.42 0.71
N THR A 111 30.44 23.56 -0.05
CA THR A 111 29.42 24.00 -1.02
C THR A 111 28.06 24.17 -0.35
N ALA A 112 27.43 25.34 -0.53
CA ALA A 112 26.04 25.57 -0.16
C ALA A 112 25.14 24.51 -0.81
N SER A 113 24.39 23.77 0.00
CA SER A 113 23.63 22.58 -0.39
C SER A 113 22.23 22.63 0.25
N PRO A 114 21.40 23.62 -0.11
CA PRO A 114 20.10 23.85 0.55
C PRO A 114 19.21 22.61 0.48
N MET A 115 18.57 22.26 1.59
CA MET A 115 17.57 21.17 1.65
C MET A 115 16.13 21.67 1.46
N ILE A 116 15.92 22.99 1.51
CA ILE A 116 14.64 23.66 1.29
C ILE A 116 14.73 24.47 -0.01
N SER A 117 13.63 24.54 -0.78
CA SER A 117 13.57 25.38 -1.98
C SER A 117 13.64 26.86 -1.59
N LYS A 118 14.22 27.71 -2.45
CA LYS A 118 14.26 29.15 -2.22
C LYS A 118 12.84 29.73 -2.05
N GLN A 119 11.88 29.30 -2.88
CA GLN A 119 10.49 29.75 -2.84
C GLN A 119 9.82 29.41 -1.50
N THR A 120 10.02 28.18 -1.01
CA THR A 120 9.48 27.73 0.28
C THR A 120 10.13 28.49 1.44
N TYR A 121 11.46 28.69 1.40
CA TYR A 121 12.15 29.51 2.39
C TYR A 121 11.60 30.95 2.43
N GLU A 122 11.48 31.62 1.28
CA GLU A 122 10.96 33.00 1.18
C GLU A 122 9.47 33.12 1.57
N CYS A 123 8.68 32.06 1.37
CA CYS A 123 7.30 31.99 1.88
C CYS A 123 7.29 31.85 3.42
N VAL A 124 8.03 30.89 3.98
CA VAL A 124 8.07 30.68 5.45
C VAL A 124 8.64 31.88 6.19
N MET A 125 9.62 32.60 5.64
CA MET A 125 10.16 33.82 6.26
C MET A 125 9.17 35.00 6.18
N ARG A 126 8.33 35.09 5.14
CA ARG A 126 7.30 36.15 5.05
C ARG A 126 6.17 35.96 6.05
N HIS A 127 5.73 34.72 6.25
CA HIS A 127 4.61 34.36 7.13
C HIS A 127 5.08 33.69 8.44
N GLU A 128 6.24 34.11 8.94
CA GLU A 128 6.96 33.45 10.03
C GLU A 128 6.14 33.35 11.32
N GLU A 129 5.41 34.40 11.70
CA GLU A 129 4.62 34.44 12.95
C GLU A 129 3.38 33.54 12.89
N GLU A 130 2.65 33.58 11.78
CA GLU A 130 1.43 32.79 11.57
C GLU A 130 1.75 31.28 11.48
N LEU A 131 2.75 30.91 10.66
CA LEU A 131 3.15 29.51 10.50
C LEU A 131 3.78 28.91 11.78
N ASN A 132 4.55 29.69 12.55
CA ASN A 132 5.08 29.21 13.83
C ASN A 132 3.98 29.03 14.90
N SER A 133 2.99 29.92 14.94
CA SER A 133 1.92 29.89 15.95
C SER A 133 0.83 28.86 15.65
N ALA A 134 0.61 28.52 14.37
CA ALA A 134 -0.31 27.46 13.96
C ALA A 134 0.13 26.04 14.39
N ILE A 135 1.43 25.82 14.67
CA ILE A 135 1.96 24.48 14.96
C ILE A 135 1.68 24.03 16.40
N VAL A 136 0.95 22.92 16.54
CA VAL A 136 0.63 22.27 17.81
C VAL A 136 1.60 21.11 18.06
N TYR A 137 2.72 21.38 18.73
CA TYR A 137 3.77 20.38 19.01
C TYR A 137 3.30 19.18 19.84
N ASP A 138 2.22 19.29 20.61
CA ASP A 138 1.69 18.16 21.38
C ASP A 138 1.13 17.05 20.48
N ARG A 139 0.78 17.36 19.22
CA ARG A 139 0.40 16.35 18.21
C ARG A 139 1.55 15.40 17.86
N ASP A 140 2.82 15.72 18.18
CA ASP A 140 3.92 14.75 18.06
C ASP A 140 3.76 13.56 19.03
N PHE A 141 3.02 13.72 20.14
CA PHE A 141 2.74 12.62 21.08
C PHE A 141 1.60 11.70 20.61
N ASN A 142 1.01 11.96 19.44
CA ASN A 142 -0.04 11.13 18.85
C ASN A 142 0.51 9.93 18.05
N TYR A 143 1.81 9.86 17.80
CA TYR A 143 2.43 8.72 17.11
C TYR A 143 2.63 7.52 18.03
N GLN A 144 2.50 6.31 17.49
CA GLN A 144 2.98 5.09 18.15
C GLN A 144 4.49 4.93 17.90
N TYR A 145 5.18 4.13 18.73
CA TYR A 145 6.64 4.01 18.70
C TYR A 145 7.19 3.65 17.31
N PHE A 146 6.63 2.63 16.65
CA PHE A 146 7.09 2.22 15.32
C PHE A 146 6.80 3.28 14.24
N GLY A 147 5.64 3.94 14.29
CA GLY A 147 5.32 5.02 13.35
C GLY A 147 6.28 6.21 13.48
N PHE A 148 6.59 6.61 14.72
CA PHE A 148 7.62 7.61 15.01
C PHE A 148 9.01 7.16 14.51
N LYS A 149 9.41 5.90 14.74
CA LYS A 149 10.71 5.37 14.28
C LYS A 149 10.82 5.30 12.75
N THR A 150 9.72 5.06 12.02
CA THR A 150 9.71 5.17 10.56
C THR A 150 9.90 6.63 10.11
N LEU A 151 9.24 7.60 10.74
CA LEU A 151 9.48 9.02 10.49
C LEU A 151 10.94 9.42 10.75
N GLU A 152 11.46 9.09 11.94
CA GLU A 152 12.83 9.38 12.36
C GLU A 152 13.87 8.78 11.40
N ARG A 153 13.66 7.56 10.91
CA ARG A 153 14.59 6.88 10.00
C ARG A 153 14.68 7.56 8.64
N SER A 154 13.55 7.91 8.01
CA SER A 154 13.51 8.21 6.58
C SER A 154 12.88 9.54 6.16
N TYR A 155 12.01 10.15 6.99
CA TYR A 155 11.15 11.27 6.56
C TYR A 155 11.56 12.63 7.14
N LEU A 156 12.11 12.67 8.35
CA LEU A 156 12.55 13.91 8.99
C LEU A 156 13.90 14.33 8.43
N LEU A 157 14.02 15.56 7.90
CA LEU A 157 15.28 16.07 7.35
C LEU A 157 16.38 16.15 8.43
N ARG A 158 17.63 15.95 8.00
CA ARG A 158 18.80 15.78 8.86
C ARG A 158 19.92 16.76 8.50
N LEU A 159 20.55 17.34 9.50
CA LEU A 159 21.78 18.14 9.40
C LEU A 159 22.92 17.30 9.99
N ASP A 160 23.98 17.06 9.21
CA ASP A 160 25.16 16.27 9.62
C ASP A 160 24.81 14.91 10.27
N GLY A 161 23.82 14.23 9.68
CA GLY A 161 23.30 12.94 10.14
C GLY A 161 22.32 13.02 11.33
N LYS A 162 22.20 14.15 12.02
CA LYS A 162 21.28 14.38 13.14
C LYS A 162 19.93 14.89 12.65
N VAL A 163 18.84 14.45 13.27
CA VAL A 163 17.49 14.91 12.93
C VAL A 163 17.31 16.39 13.28
N ALA A 164 16.90 17.19 12.29
CA ALA A 164 16.63 18.62 12.45
C ALA A 164 15.13 18.90 12.61
N GLU A 165 14.28 18.21 11.82
CA GLU A 165 12.83 18.37 11.85
C GLU A 165 12.14 17.55 12.94
N ARG A 166 11.11 18.13 13.54
CA ARG A 166 10.05 17.40 14.27
C ARG A 166 8.94 16.95 13.31
N PRO A 167 8.12 15.95 13.64
CA PRO A 167 7.00 15.54 12.79
C PRO A 167 6.06 16.69 12.42
N GLN A 168 5.69 17.58 13.35
CA GLN A 168 4.90 18.77 13.00
C GLN A 168 5.57 19.70 11.98
N GLN A 169 6.90 19.85 12.06
CA GLN A 169 7.66 20.73 11.17
C GLN A 169 7.73 20.14 9.76
N MET A 170 7.87 18.81 9.64
CA MET A 170 7.74 18.10 8.36
C MET A 170 6.34 18.30 7.76
N ILE A 171 5.26 18.14 8.53
CA ILE A 171 3.89 18.34 8.03
C ILE A 171 3.67 19.79 7.58
N MET A 172 4.14 20.79 8.33
CA MET A 172 4.03 22.19 7.92
C MET A 172 4.87 22.49 6.67
N ARG A 173 6.08 21.93 6.55
CA ARG A 173 6.88 21.99 5.31
C ARG A 173 6.11 21.39 4.12
N VAL A 174 5.45 20.26 4.30
CA VAL A 174 4.65 19.63 3.24
C VAL A 174 3.48 20.53 2.85
N ALA A 175 2.74 21.07 3.82
CA ALA A 175 1.61 21.96 3.55
C ALA A 175 2.03 23.24 2.83
N VAL A 176 3.03 23.99 3.33
CA VAL A 176 3.58 25.18 2.65
C VAL A 176 4.22 24.80 1.30
N GLY A 177 4.79 23.61 1.19
CA GLY A 177 5.32 23.06 -0.05
C GLY A 177 4.26 22.80 -1.12
N ILE A 178 3.00 22.54 -0.73
CA ILE A 178 1.86 22.32 -1.63
C ILE A 178 1.13 23.64 -1.94
N HIS A 179 0.96 24.50 -0.94
CA HIS A 179 0.07 25.67 -1.02
C HIS A 179 0.81 26.99 -1.26
N GLY A 180 2.11 27.08 -0.97
CA GLY A 180 2.88 28.32 -1.10
C GLY A 180 2.30 29.44 -0.21
N ASP A 181 2.06 30.60 -0.81
CA ASP A 181 1.50 31.79 -0.14
C ASP A 181 0.00 31.68 0.21
N ASP A 182 -0.67 30.58 -0.13
CA ASP A 182 -2.04 30.27 0.31
C ASP A 182 -2.01 29.66 1.72
N ILE A 183 -1.78 30.54 2.71
CA ILE A 183 -1.55 30.17 4.12
C ILE A 183 -2.80 29.57 4.77
N GLU A 184 -3.99 29.99 4.37
CA GLU A 184 -5.26 29.40 4.83
C GLU A 184 -5.35 27.92 4.45
N SER A 185 -5.13 27.58 3.17
CA SER A 185 -5.08 26.18 2.73
C SER A 185 -3.91 25.41 3.35
N ALA A 186 -2.75 26.06 3.56
CA ALA A 186 -1.62 25.44 4.22
C ALA A 186 -1.96 25.05 5.68
N ILE A 187 -2.66 25.91 6.40
CA ILE A 187 -3.08 25.66 7.78
C ILE A 187 -4.25 24.64 7.85
N GLU A 188 -5.19 24.64 6.88
CA GLU A 188 -6.20 23.58 6.73
C GLU A 188 -5.52 22.21 6.57
N THR A 189 -4.65 22.08 5.57
CA THR A 189 -3.89 20.85 5.29
C THR A 189 -3.01 20.42 6.46
N TYR A 190 -2.28 21.35 7.09
CA TYR A 190 -1.49 21.05 8.28
C TYR A 190 -2.36 20.49 9.41
N ASN A 191 -3.52 21.10 9.69
CA ASN A 191 -4.41 20.64 10.76
C ASN A 191 -5.00 19.25 10.46
N LEU A 192 -5.43 18.98 9.23
CA LEU A 192 -5.99 17.68 8.87
C LEU A 192 -4.94 16.56 8.90
N MET A 193 -3.74 16.80 8.35
CA MET A 193 -2.64 15.85 8.38
C MET A 193 -2.10 15.60 9.80
N SER A 194 -1.93 16.64 10.62
CA SER A 194 -1.41 16.49 11.98
C SER A 194 -2.41 15.90 12.98
N ASN A 195 -3.72 16.02 12.70
CA ASN A 195 -4.77 15.25 13.39
C ASN A 195 -5.01 13.86 12.72
N LYS A 196 -4.19 13.46 11.75
CA LYS A 196 -4.16 12.16 11.07
C LYS A 196 -5.38 11.80 10.21
N TYR A 197 -6.23 12.75 9.81
CA TYR A 197 -7.40 12.46 8.95
C TYR A 197 -7.00 11.88 7.58
N PHE A 198 -5.85 12.30 7.04
CA PHE A 198 -5.25 11.75 5.84
C PHE A 198 -3.73 11.93 5.88
N THR A 199 -3.03 11.30 4.94
CA THR A 199 -1.63 11.64 4.65
C THR A 199 -1.31 11.50 3.16
N HIS A 200 -0.42 12.37 2.67
CA HIS A 200 0.12 12.26 1.32
C HIS A 200 1.11 11.09 1.20
N ALA A 201 1.35 10.61 -0.02
CA ALA A 201 2.30 9.53 -0.25
C ALA A 201 3.76 9.93 0.04
N SER A 202 4.61 8.92 0.20
CA SER A 202 5.99 9.10 0.68
C SER A 202 6.83 10.10 -0.12
N PRO A 203 6.80 10.14 -1.47
CA PRO A 203 7.54 11.15 -2.25
C PRO A 203 7.11 12.59 -1.93
N THR A 204 5.82 12.82 -1.71
CA THR A 204 5.32 14.13 -1.27
C THR A 204 5.87 14.50 0.12
N LEU A 205 5.86 13.56 1.08
CA LEU A 205 6.40 13.80 2.43
C LEU A 205 7.93 14.05 2.42
N PHE A 206 8.67 13.35 1.55
CA PHE A 206 10.11 13.54 1.38
C PHE A 206 10.45 14.88 0.72
N SER A 207 9.77 15.21 -0.38
CA SER A 207 10.26 16.21 -1.34
C SER A 207 9.48 17.53 -1.35
N ALA A 208 8.28 17.61 -0.74
CA ALA A 208 7.52 18.86 -0.69
C ALA A 208 8.32 19.94 0.06
N GLY A 209 8.40 21.13 -0.55
CA GLY A 209 9.20 22.24 -0.07
C GLY A 209 10.71 22.14 -0.30
N THR A 210 11.22 21.09 -0.95
CA THR A 210 12.66 20.91 -1.25
C THR A 210 13.04 21.42 -2.65
N PRO A 211 14.33 21.61 -2.99
CA PRO A 211 14.75 22.19 -4.28
C PRO A 211 14.34 21.39 -5.52
N GLN A 212 14.15 20.07 -5.39
CA GLN A 212 13.65 19.20 -6.46
C GLN A 212 12.43 18.45 -5.94
N ALA A 213 11.31 19.17 -5.89
CA ALA A 213 10.02 18.69 -5.39
C ALA A 213 9.38 17.66 -6.35
N GLN A 214 9.95 16.46 -6.44
CA GLN A 214 9.31 15.31 -7.09
C GLN A 214 8.34 14.67 -6.08
N LEU A 215 7.04 14.78 -6.35
CA LEU A 215 5.94 14.47 -5.42
C LEU A 215 5.07 13.29 -5.86
N SER A 216 5.06 12.99 -7.17
CA SER A 216 4.30 11.89 -7.78
C SER A 216 4.93 10.53 -7.45
N SER A 217 4.13 9.47 -7.29
CA SER A 217 4.65 8.19 -6.76
C SER A 217 4.87 7.09 -7.81
N CYS A 218 4.13 7.15 -8.92
CA CYS A 218 4.06 6.07 -9.91
C CYS A 218 4.03 6.64 -11.31
N PHE A 219 4.71 5.96 -12.23
CA PHE A 219 4.81 6.31 -13.63
C PHE A 219 4.46 5.09 -14.50
N LEU A 220 3.67 5.30 -15.56
CA LEU A 220 3.32 4.27 -16.54
C LEU A 220 3.97 4.63 -17.88
N ILE A 221 4.80 3.73 -18.39
CA ILE A 221 5.63 3.95 -19.57
C ILE A 221 5.19 2.97 -20.66
N ASP A 222 4.86 3.50 -21.82
CA ASP A 222 4.73 2.70 -23.04
C ASP A 222 6.12 2.54 -23.68
N MET A 223 6.45 1.34 -24.16
CA MET A 223 7.67 1.14 -24.92
C MET A 223 7.58 1.97 -26.21
N LYS A 224 8.53 2.91 -26.41
CA LYS A 224 8.45 3.88 -27.51
C LYS A 224 8.26 3.20 -28.86
N GLU A 225 9.15 2.25 -29.18
CA GLU A 225 9.19 1.52 -30.44
C GLU A 225 9.81 0.13 -30.26
N ASP A 226 9.53 -0.78 -31.19
CA ASP A 226 10.23 -2.06 -31.35
C ASP A 226 11.54 -1.86 -32.15
N SER A 227 12.41 -1.00 -31.62
CA SER A 227 13.71 -0.62 -32.18
C SER A 227 14.74 -0.49 -31.06
N ILE A 228 16.04 -0.61 -31.36
CA ILE A 228 17.10 -0.44 -30.34
C ILE A 228 17.05 0.97 -29.74
N ASP A 229 16.85 1.99 -30.57
CA ASP A 229 16.73 3.38 -30.11
C ASP A 229 15.52 3.55 -29.19
N GLY A 230 14.35 3.03 -29.58
CA GLY A 230 13.13 3.05 -28.75
C GLY A 230 13.29 2.34 -27.41
N ILE A 231 13.96 1.18 -27.40
CA ILE A 231 14.28 0.41 -26.18
C ILE A 231 15.21 1.21 -25.25
N TYR A 232 16.30 1.78 -25.78
CA TYR A 232 17.30 2.48 -24.97
C TYR A 232 16.83 3.87 -24.51
N ASP A 233 16.01 4.58 -25.29
CA ASP A 233 15.33 5.80 -24.80
C ASP A 233 14.31 5.47 -23.70
N THR A 234 13.57 4.36 -23.83
CA THR A 234 12.66 3.88 -22.78
C THR A 234 13.43 3.52 -21.51
N LEU A 235 14.59 2.85 -21.63
CA LEU A 235 15.49 2.54 -20.52
C LEU A 235 16.04 3.80 -19.83
N LYS A 236 16.42 4.82 -20.61
CA LYS A 236 16.87 6.13 -20.11
C LYS A 236 15.76 6.85 -19.35
N ILE A 237 14.52 6.84 -19.85
CA ILE A 237 13.35 7.35 -19.13
C ILE A 237 13.17 6.61 -17.79
N CYS A 238 13.25 5.28 -17.79
CA CYS A 238 13.17 4.48 -16.56
C CYS A 238 14.26 4.83 -15.55
N ALA A 239 15.51 5.01 -15.99
CA ALA A 239 16.62 5.42 -15.14
C ALA A 239 16.40 6.83 -14.53
N MET A 240 15.91 7.79 -15.33
CA MET A 240 15.64 9.15 -14.87
C MET A 240 14.47 9.21 -13.86
N ILE A 241 13.45 8.37 -14.02
CA ILE A 241 12.35 8.23 -13.07
C ILE A 241 12.82 7.53 -11.78
N SER A 242 13.52 6.40 -11.88
CA SER A 242 14.02 5.65 -10.71
C SER A 242 14.98 6.51 -9.87
N LYS A 243 15.84 7.32 -10.49
CA LYS A 243 16.73 8.27 -9.80
C LYS A 243 15.98 9.17 -8.82
N ASN A 244 14.74 9.53 -9.13
CA ASN A 244 13.89 10.40 -8.34
C ASN A 244 12.81 9.64 -7.55
N ALA A 245 13.07 8.37 -7.20
CA ALA A 245 12.23 7.52 -6.34
C ALA A 245 10.83 7.13 -6.88
N GLY A 246 10.58 7.32 -8.18
CA GLY A 246 9.35 6.88 -8.84
C GLY A 246 9.30 5.36 -9.05
N GLY A 247 8.17 4.73 -8.71
CA GLY A 247 7.87 3.35 -9.10
C GLY A 247 7.36 3.29 -10.54
N ILE A 248 7.70 2.22 -11.28
CA ILE A 248 7.44 2.15 -12.72
C ILE A 248 6.52 0.97 -13.07
N GLY A 249 5.51 1.22 -13.88
CA GLY A 249 4.88 0.21 -14.74
C GLY A 249 5.39 0.38 -16.17
N LEU A 250 5.90 -0.69 -16.79
CA LEU A 250 6.46 -0.69 -18.15
C LEU A 250 5.67 -1.67 -19.03
N ASN A 251 5.02 -1.16 -20.07
CA ASN A 251 4.46 -1.99 -21.13
C ASN A 251 5.56 -2.48 -22.08
N ILE A 252 5.56 -3.76 -22.44
CA ILE A 252 6.46 -4.31 -23.48
C ILE A 252 5.74 -5.11 -24.59
N HIS A 253 4.39 -5.08 -24.68
CA HIS A 253 3.59 -5.91 -25.62
C HIS A 253 4.02 -5.82 -27.09
N ARG A 254 4.65 -4.69 -27.47
CA ARG A 254 5.05 -4.35 -28.84
C ARG A 254 6.43 -4.90 -29.24
N ILE A 255 7.27 -5.34 -28.29
CA ILE A 255 8.62 -5.85 -28.60
C ILE A 255 8.54 -7.22 -29.28
N ARG A 256 9.27 -7.40 -30.39
CA ARG A 256 9.26 -8.63 -31.17
C ARG A 256 9.81 -9.83 -30.38
N ALA A 257 9.11 -10.95 -30.50
CA ALA A 257 9.45 -12.19 -29.82
C ALA A 257 10.73 -12.86 -30.37
N THR A 258 11.21 -13.88 -29.66
CA THR A 258 12.36 -14.70 -30.05
C THR A 258 12.16 -15.30 -31.46
N GLY A 259 13.21 -15.27 -32.28
CA GLY A 259 13.16 -15.80 -33.65
C GLY A 259 12.42 -14.91 -34.67
N ALA A 260 12.00 -13.71 -34.28
CA ALA A 260 11.45 -12.73 -35.22
C ALA A 260 12.57 -12.10 -36.08
N TYR A 261 12.33 -11.93 -37.38
CA TYR A 261 13.32 -11.40 -38.32
C TYR A 261 13.70 -9.94 -38.00
N ILE A 262 14.98 -9.60 -38.21
CA ILE A 262 15.49 -8.24 -38.10
C ILE A 262 15.97 -7.77 -39.49
N ALA A 263 15.13 -6.96 -40.14
CA ALA A 263 15.49 -6.27 -41.36
C ALA A 263 16.74 -5.39 -41.15
N GLY A 264 17.65 -5.38 -42.12
CA GLY A 264 18.91 -4.62 -42.07
C GLY A 264 20.10 -5.42 -41.54
N THR A 265 19.95 -6.16 -40.44
CA THR A 265 21.04 -7.02 -39.90
C THR A 265 21.04 -8.44 -40.45
N ASN A 266 19.95 -8.86 -41.09
CA ASN A 266 19.72 -10.23 -41.56
C ASN A 266 19.81 -11.30 -40.44
N GLY A 267 19.62 -10.89 -39.19
CA GLY A 267 19.57 -11.75 -38.02
C GLY A 267 18.16 -11.97 -37.50
N ASN A 268 18.06 -12.74 -36.40
CA ASN A 268 16.82 -12.99 -35.68
C ASN A 268 16.88 -12.35 -34.28
N SER A 269 15.73 -11.95 -33.75
CA SER A 269 15.58 -11.44 -32.39
C SER A 269 15.87 -12.52 -31.34
N ASN A 270 16.52 -12.11 -30.26
CA ASN A 270 16.71 -12.92 -29.06
C ASN A 270 15.53 -12.78 -28.06
N GLY A 271 14.45 -12.11 -28.47
CA GLY A 271 13.22 -11.94 -27.69
C GLY A 271 13.34 -10.97 -26.51
N ILE A 272 12.34 -10.98 -25.64
CA ILE A 272 12.23 -10.04 -24.52
C ILE A 272 13.20 -10.34 -23.37
N VAL A 273 13.66 -11.58 -23.20
CA VAL A 273 14.45 -11.99 -22.03
C VAL A 273 15.79 -11.24 -21.89
N PRO A 274 16.64 -11.12 -22.94
CA PRO A 274 17.89 -10.37 -22.83
C PRO A 274 17.66 -8.87 -22.61
N MET A 275 16.63 -8.29 -23.25
CA MET A 275 16.22 -6.90 -23.02
C MET A 275 15.88 -6.67 -21.55
N LEU A 276 15.05 -7.53 -20.96
CA LEU A 276 14.62 -7.41 -19.56
C LEU A 276 15.77 -7.57 -18.56
N ARG A 277 16.84 -8.30 -18.90
CA ARG A 277 18.07 -8.32 -18.08
C ARG A 277 18.80 -6.98 -18.06
N VAL A 278 18.74 -6.18 -19.12
CA VAL A 278 19.24 -4.80 -19.12
C VAL A 278 18.41 -3.93 -18.17
N PHE A 279 17.08 -3.97 -18.27
CA PHE A 279 16.19 -3.25 -17.35
C PHE A 279 16.39 -3.67 -15.88
N ASN A 280 16.59 -4.97 -15.61
CA ASN A 280 16.90 -5.50 -14.28
C ASN A 280 18.17 -4.87 -13.71
N ASN A 281 19.26 -4.87 -14.49
CA ASN A 281 20.53 -4.32 -14.05
C ASN A 281 20.47 -2.79 -13.86
N THR A 282 19.68 -2.08 -14.66
CA THR A 282 19.39 -0.65 -14.44
C THR A 282 18.58 -0.41 -13.17
N ALA A 283 17.58 -1.24 -12.85
CA ALA A 283 16.82 -1.14 -11.60
C ALA A 283 17.72 -1.31 -10.36
N ARG A 284 18.67 -2.25 -10.41
CA ARG A 284 19.70 -2.44 -9.36
C ARG A 284 20.69 -1.28 -9.26
N TYR A 285 21.10 -0.71 -10.39
CA TYR A 285 22.11 0.35 -10.45
C TYR A 285 21.57 1.69 -9.93
N VAL A 286 20.29 2.01 -10.17
CA VAL A 286 19.68 3.30 -9.81
C VAL A 286 18.86 3.19 -8.52
N ASP A 287 19.56 3.01 -7.38
CA ASP A 287 19.03 2.71 -6.04
C ASP A 287 18.44 3.90 -5.24
N GLN A 288 17.81 4.84 -5.95
CA GLN A 288 17.02 5.95 -5.37
C GLN A 288 17.73 6.77 -4.26
N GLY A 289 19.05 7.01 -4.42
CA GLY A 289 19.80 7.91 -3.55
C GLY A 289 20.30 7.28 -2.25
N GLY A 290 20.94 6.11 -2.35
CA GLY A 290 21.60 5.44 -1.23
C GLY A 290 20.69 4.51 -0.45
N ASN A 291 20.05 3.57 -1.14
CA ASN A 291 19.14 2.55 -0.58
C ASN A 291 17.99 3.10 0.29
N LYS A 292 17.53 4.34 0.06
CA LYS A 292 16.28 4.84 0.69
C LYS A 292 15.07 3.98 0.31
N ARG A 293 15.07 3.49 -0.93
CA ARG A 293 14.09 2.55 -1.50
C ARG A 293 14.74 1.93 -2.76
N PRO A 294 14.70 0.61 -2.99
CA PRO A 294 15.25 0.02 -4.22
C PRO A 294 14.49 0.47 -5.48
N GLY A 295 15.17 0.54 -6.62
CA GLY A 295 14.52 0.69 -7.93
C GLY A 295 13.60 -0.50 -8.21
N ALA A 296 12.35 -0.24 -8.59
CA ALA A 296 11.32 -1.28 -8.72
C ALA A 296 10.43 -1.01 -9.94
N PHE A 297 10.49 -1.90 -10.93
CA PHE A 297 9.69 -1.83 -12.16
C PHE A 297 8.78 -3.06 -12.24
N ALA A 298 7.49 -2.88 -12.53
CA ALA A 298 6.58 -3.93 -12.95
C ALA A 298 6.47 -3.94 -14.47
N VAL A 299 6.80 -5.06 -15.09
CA VAL A 299 6.74 -5.28 -16.53
C VAL A 299 5.41 -5.94 -16.88
N TYR A 300 4.71 -5.38 -17.87
CA TYR A 300 3.40 -5.83 -18.34
C TYR A 300 3.54 -6.52 -19.70
N LEU A 301 2.95 -7.73 -19.80
CA LEU A 301 2.87 -8.51 -21.04
C LEU A 301 1.45 -9.06 -21.26
N GLU A 302 0.92 -9.00 -22.48
CA GLU A 302 -0.33 -9.71 -22.83
C GLU A 302 -0.08 -11.21 -23.10
N PRO A 303 -0.99 -12.11 -22.67
CA PRO A 303 -0.74 -13.56 -22.68
C PRO A 303 -0.69 -14.20 -24.08
N TRP A 304 -0.94 -13.45 -25.16
CA TRP A 304 -0.73 -13.93 -26.54
C TRP A 304 0.71 -13.78 -27.02
N HIS A 305 1.57 -13.05 -26.31
CA HIS A 305 2.95 -12.83 -26.77
C HIS A 305 3.74 -14.15 -26.81
N ALA A 306 4.55 -14.35 -27.86
CA ALA A 306 5.21 -15.64 -28.07
C ALA A 306 6.31 -16.01 -27.06
N ASP A 307 6.89 -15.04 -26.34
CA ASP A 307 7.85 -15.27 -25.24
C ASP A 307 7.16 -15.36 -23.84
N VAL A 308 5.83 -15.56 -23.77
CA VAL A 308 5.08 -15.51 -22.51
C VAL A 308 5.48 -16.60 -21.50
N PHE A 309 5.94 -17.78 -21.94
CA PHE A 309 6.36 -18.84 -21.02
C PHE A 309 7.68 -18.46 -20.34
N GLU A 310 8.63 -17.97 -21.12
CA GLU A 310 9.92 -17.48 -20.65
C GLU A 310 9.75 -16.28 -19.71
N PHE A 311 8.79 -15.40 -19.99
CA PHE A 311 8.41 -14.28 -19.13
C PHE A 311 7.94 -14.72 -17.73
N LEU A 312 7.14 -15.79 -17.64
CA LEU A 312 6.66 -16.33 -16.36
C LEU A 312 7.80 -16.91 -15.50
N ASP A 313 8.85 -17.42 -16.13
CA ASP A 313 9.99 -18.04 -15.46
C ASP A 313 11.03 -17.03 -14.95
N LEU A 314 11.02 -15.76 -15.41
CA LEU A 314 12.08 -14.76 -15.14
C LEU A 314 12.35 -14.51 -13.64
N ARG A 315 11.33 -14.69 -12.79
CA ARG A 315 11.41 -14.46 -11.33
C ARG A 315 11.62 -15.74 -10.52
N LYS A 316 11.58 -16.93 -11.13
CA LYS A 316 11.75 -18.20 -10.42
C LYS A 316 13.13 -18.29 -9.77
N ASN A 317 13.20 -18.89 -8.59
CA ASN A 317 14.46 -19.01 -7.85
C ASN A 317 15.41 -20.01 -8.51
N HIS A 318 14.89 -21.11 -9.06
CA HIS A 318 15.65 -22.13 -9.77
C HIS A 318 15.81 -21.83 -11.27
N GLY A 319 16.69 -22.57 -11.94
CA GLY A 319 17.01 -22.43 -13.36
C GLY A 319 18.28 -21.62 -13.65
N LYS A 320 18.53 -21.36 -14.94
CA LYS A 320 19.75 -20.70 -15.44
C LYS A 320 19.71 -19.18 -15.21
N GLU A 321 20.75 -18.60 -14.61
CA GLU A 321 20.84 -17.16 -14.33
C GLU A 321 20.81 -16.27 -15.58
N GLU A 322 21.22 -16.78 -16.74
CA GLU A 322 21.23 -16.03 -18.00
C GLU A 322 19.82 -15.69 -18.51
N VAL A 323 18.80 -16.34 -17.96
CA VAL A 323 17.37 -16.16 -18.26
C VAL A 323 16.56 -15.81 -17.00
N ARG A 324 17.16 -15.04 -16.08
CA ARG A 324 16.52 -14.54 -14.85
C ARG A 324 16.69 -13.03 -14.71
N ALA A 325 15.70 -12.40 -14.08
CA ALA A 325 15.62 -10.96 -13.82
C ALA A 325 14.76 -10.70 -12.56
N ARG A 326 15.27 -11.15 -11.41
CA ARG A 326 14.49 -11.24 -10.16
C ARG A 326 14.26 -9.89 -9.45
N ASP A 327 14.94 -8.83 -9.85
CA ASP A 327 14.74 -7.47 -9.33
C ASP A 327 13.54 -6.77 -10.01
N LEU A 328 13.06 -7.32 -11.14
CA LEU A 328 11.83 -6.88 -11.81
C LEU A 328 10.60 -7.63 -11.27
N PHE A 329 9.46 -6.94 -11.27
CA PHE A 329 8.15 -7.53 -11.03
C PHE A 329 7.45 -7.79 -12.37
N TYR A 330 6.54 -8.76 -12.38
CA TYR A 330 5.87 -9.21 -13.60
C TYR A 330 4.36 -9.16 -13.44
N ALA A 331 3.67 -8.74 -14.49
CA ALA A 331 2.23 -8.56 -14.55
C ALA A 331 1.70 -9.02 -15.92
N LEU A 332 0.54 -9.66 -15.91
CA LEU A 332 -0.19 -10.02 -17.12
C LEU A 332 -1.32 -9.02 -17.38
N TRP A 333 -1.39 -8.56 -18.63
CA TRP A 333 -2.46 -7.69 -19.13
C TRP A 333 -3.42 -8.55 -19.97
N ILE A 334 -4.49 -9.05 -19.33
CA ILE A 334 -5.25 -10.20 -19.82
C ILE A 334 -6.51 -9.76 -20.57
N PRO A 335 -6.68 -10.10 -21.86
CA PRO A 335 -7.95 -9.91 -22.57
C PRO A 335 -8.99 -10.95 -22.13
N ASP A 336 -10.27 -10.59 -22.17
CA ASP A 336 -11.42 -11.45 -21.86
C ASP A 336 -11.39 -12.74 -22.69
N LEU A 337 -10.90 -12.67 -23.94
CA LEU A 337 -10.74 -13.83 -24.82
C LEU A 337 -9.88 -14.93 -24.21
N PHE A 338 -8.77 -14.60 -23.54
CA PHE A 338 -7.92 -15.61 -22.92
C PHE A 338 -8.69 -16.36 -21.82
N MET A 339 -9.39 -15.63 -20.94
CA MET A 339 -10.21 -16.22 -19.88
C MET A 339 -11.34 -17.08 -20.45
N LYS A 340 -12.04 -16.59 -21.49
CA LYS A 340 -13.06 -17.35 -22.25
C LYS A 340 -12.50 -18.65 -22.85
N ARG A 341 -11.29 -18.62 -23.44
CA ARG A 341 -10.64 -19.80 -24.03
C ARG A 341 -10.15 -20.78 -22.94
N VAL A 342 -9.66 -20.31 -21.79
CA VAL A 342 -9.30 -21.16 -20.64
C VAL A 342 -10.53 -21.90 -20.08
N GLU A 343 -11.64 -21.17 -19.84
CA GLU A 343 -12.90 -21.75 -19.33
C GLU A 343 -13.47 -22.83 -20.26
N LYS A 344 -13.46 -22.58 -21.58
CA LYS A 344 -14.00 -23.50 -22.58
C LYS A 344 -13.04 -24.61 -23.02
N ASN A 345 -11.85 -24.71 -22.39
CA ASN A 345 -10.75 -25.58 -22.84
C ASN A 345 -10.39 -25.42 -24.35
N GLY A 346 -10.49 -24.18 -24.82
CA GLY A 346 -10.20 -23.79 -26.18
C GLY A 346 -8.71 -23.69 -26.48
N GLU A 347 -8.42 -23.36 -27.73
CA GLU A 347 -7.06 -23.13 -28.20
C GLU A 347 -6.65 -21.65 -28.01
N TRP A 348 -5.35 -21.44 -27.88
CA TRP A 348 -4.72 -20.14 -27.72
C TRP A 348 -3.49 -20.08 -28.59
N THR A 349 -3.43 -19.07 -29.45
CA THR A 349 -2.37 -18.86 -30.43
C THR A 349 -1.41 -17.80 -29.94
N LEU A 350 -0.14 -18.18 -29.82
CA LEU A 350 0.96 -17.29 -29.51
C LEU A 350 1.42 -16.56 -30.77
N MET A 351 1.65 -15.26 -30.65
CA MET A 351 1.91 -14.35 -31.78
C MET A 351 3.10 -13.42 -31.48
N CYS A 352 3.83 -13.04 -32.53
CA CYS A 352 4.83 -11.98 -32.47
C CYS A 352 4.18 -10.64 -32.87
N PRO A 353 4.35 -9.55 -32.12
CA PRO A 353 3.72 -8.26 -32.44
C PRO A 353 4.18 -7.67 -33.78
N ASN A 354 5.39 -8.00 -34.25
CA ASN A 354 5.89 -7.58 -35.57
C ASN A 354 5.13 -8.27 -36.74
N GLU A 355 4.47 -9.40 -36.51
CA GLU A 355 3.74 -10.18 -37.53
C GLU A 355 2.22 -10.01 -37.42
N CYS A 356 1.77 -9.81 -36.17
CA CYS A 356 0.39 -9.57 -35.74
C CYS A 356 0.29 -8.21 -35.03
N PRO A 357 0.55 -7.08 -35.73
CA PRO A 357 0.56 -5.75 -35.13
C PRO A 357 -0.84 -5.29 -34.68
N GLY A 358 -0.90 -4.26 -33.84
CA GLY A 358 -2.15 -3.64 -33.41
C GLY A 358 -2.93 -4.37 -32.30
N LEU A 359 -2.59 -5.62 -31.95
CA LEU A 359 -3.25 -6.35 -30.84
C LEU A 359 -3.17 -5.60 -29.49
N ALA A 360 -2.07 -4.92 -29.22
CA ALA A 360 -1.88 -4.07 -28.03
C ALA A 360 -2.64 -2.73 -28.09
N ASP A 361 -3.22 -2.39 -29.24
CA ASP A 361 -3.86 -1.10 -29.51
C ASP A 361 -5.40 -1.18 -29.55
N VAL A 362 -5.96 -2.38 -29.48
CA VAL A 362 -7.41 -2.66 -29.46
C VAL A 362 -7.78 -3.50 -28.24
N TYR A 363 -9.05 -3.49 -27.84
CA TYR A 363 -9.57 -4.25 -26.69
C TYR A 363 -11.01 -4.75 -26.96
N GLY A 364 -11.52 -5.66 -26.12
CA GLY A 364 -12.87 -6.21 -26.24
C GLY A 364 -13.15 -6.87 -27.59
N GLU A 365 -14.28 -6.55 -28.20
CA GLU A 365 -14.75 -7.17 -29.46
C GLU A 365 -13.81 -6.89 -30.64
N GLU A 366 -13.18 -5.72 -30.68
CA GLU A 366 -12.21 -5.36 -31.73
C GLU A 366 -10.93 -6.21 -31.60
N PHE A 367 -10.47 -6.44 -30.37
CA PHE A 367 -9.38 -7.38 -30.09
C PHE A 367 -9.75 -8.81 -30.49
N GLU A 368 -10.94 -9.29 -30.12
CA GLU A 368 -11.42 -10.62 -30.48
C GLU A 368 -11.47 -10.82 -31.99
N ALA A 369 -12.00 -9.84 -32.74
CA ALA A 369 -12.06 -9.89 -34.20
C ALA A 369 -10.67 -9.88 -34.86
N LEU A 370 -9.74 -9.01 -34.40
CA LEU A 370 -8.39 -8.91 -34.94
C LEU A 370 -7.57 -10.17 -34.66
N TYR A 371 -7.62 -10.66 -33.42
CA TYR A 371 -6.90 -11.85 -32.98
C TYR A 371 -7.36 -13.10 -33.74
N GLU A 372 -8.68 -13.35 -33.82
CA GLU A 372 -9.21 -14.48 -34.57
C GLU A 372 -9.00 -14.33 -36.09
N GLY A 373 -8.89 -13.10 -36.60
CA GLY A 373 -8.44 -12.83 -37.96
C GLY A 373 -7.02 -13.33 -38.22
N TYR A 374 -6.10 -13.10 -37.28
CA TYR A 374 -4.72 -13.62 -37.37
C TYR A 374 -4.61 -15.13 -37.15
N GLU A 375 -5.46 -15.73 -36.31
CA GLU A 375 -5.58 -17.20 -36.21
C GLU A 375 -6.02 -17.80 -37.56
N LYS A 376 -7.09 -17.26 -38.18
CA LYS A 376 -7.60 -17.71 -39.49
C LYS A 376 -6.60 -17.50 -40.63
N ALA A 377 -5.79 -16.45 -40.56
CA ALA A 377 -4.74 -16.16 -41.54
C ALA A 377 -3.45 -16.99 -41.35
N GLY A 378 -3.39 -17.87 -40.34
CA GLY A 378 -2.21 -18.70 -40.08
C GLY A 378 -0.96 -17.93 -39.63
N LYS A 379 -1.12 -16.72 -39.09
CA LYS A 379 -0.01 -15.86 -38.65
C LYS A 379 0.55 -16.18 -37.26
N GLY A 380 -0.08 -17.10 -36.55
CA GLY A 380 0.37 -17.57 -35.24
C GLY A 380 1.74 -18.26 -35.31
N ARG A 381 2.60 -17.99 -34.33
CA ARG A 381 3.88 -18.72 -34.16
C ARG A 381 3.67 -20.12 -33.60
N LYS A 382 2.69 -20.28 -32.70
CA LYS A 382 2.44 -21.56 -32.01
C LYS A 382 1.04 -21.57 -31.39
N THR A 383 0.20 -22.54 -31.75
CA THR A 383 -1.10 -22.76 -31.10
C THR A 383 -0.96 -23.82 -30.02
N ILE A 384 -1.59 -23.58 -28.86
CA ILE A 384 -1.58 -24.44 -27.67
C ILE A 384 -3.01 -24.55 -27.09
N LYS A 385 -3.25 -25.44 -26.13
CA LYS A 385 -4.46 -25.34 -25.29
C LYS A 385 -4.30 -24.15 -24.33
N ALA A 386 -5.34 -23.32 -24.21
CA ALA A 386 -5.32 -22.15 -23.33
C ALA A 386 -5.00 -22.52 -21.87
N GLN A 387 -5.54 -23.65 -21.41
CA GLN A 387 -5.26 -24.19 -20.07
C GLN A 387 -3.78 -24.53 -19.84
N LYS A 388 -3.00 -24.84 -20.88
CA LYS A 388 -1.54 -25.08 -20.71
C LYS A 388 -0.82 -23.83 -20.23
N LEU A 389 -1.11 -22.67 -20.83
CA LEU A 389 -0.57 -21.40 -20.36
C LEU A 389 -1.13 -21.04 -18.99
N TRP A 390 -2.43 -21.30 -18.75
CA TRP A 390 -3.04 -21.11 -17.43
C TRP A 390 -2.30 -21.82 -16.31
N TYR A 391 -1.99 -23.12 -16.45
CA TYR A 391 -1.25 -23.86 -15.43
C TYR A 391 0.14 -23.25 -15.16
N SER A 392 0.89 -22.82 -16.18
CA SER A 392 2.18 -22.15 -15.98
C SER A 392 2.06 -20.79 -15.27
N ILE A 393 0.95 -20.06 -15.46
CA ILE A 393 0.67 -18.82 -14.71
C ILE A 393 0.47 -19.15 -13.22
N LEU A 394 -0.33 -20.16 -12.90
CA LEU A 394 -0.60 -20.56 -11.51
C LEU A 394 0.65 -21.14 -10.81
N GLU A 395 1.48 -21.87 -11.55
CA GLU A 395 2.77 -22.41 -11.08
C GLU A 395 3.71 -21.27 -10.68
N ALA A 396 3.93 -20.30 -11.57
CA ALA A 396 4.73 -19.10 -11.28
C ALA A 396 4.19 -18.33 -10.05
N GLN A 397 2.86 -18.19 -9.94
CA GLN A 397 2.22 -17.52 -8.80
C GLN A 397 2.43 -18.27 -7.49
N THR A 398 2.38 -19.61 -7.53
CA THR A 398 2.58 -20.46 -6.35
C THR A 398 4.04 -20.41 -5.88
N GLU A 399 5.01 -20.36 -6.81
CA GLU A 399 6.44 -20.28 -6.48
C GLU A 399 6.90 -18.87 -6.06
N THR A 400 6.37 -17.81 -6.67
CA THR A 400 6.96 -16.45 -6.60
C THR A 400 6.01 -15.35 -6.12
N GLY A 401 4.70 -15.61 -6.02
CA GLY A 401 3.66 -14.60 -5.81
C GLY A 401 3.34 -13.75 -7.04
N ASN A 402 4.01 -13.98 -8.17
CA ASN A 402 3.91 -13.27 -9.45
C ASN A 402 3.60 -14.27 -10.60
N PRO A 403 3.04 -13.83 -11.75
CA PRO A 403 2.73 -12.45 -12.10
C PRO A 403 1.44 -11.92 -11.46
N PHE A 404 1.36 -10.60 -11.39
CA PHE A 404 0.13 -9.86 -11.10
C PHE A 404 -0.91 -10.10 -12.20
N MET A 405 -2.20 -9.99 -11.88
CA MET A 405 -3.30 -10.30 -12.79
C MET A 405 -4.20 -9.09 -12.98
N LEU A 406 -4.21 -8.53 -14.19
CA LEU A 406 -5.06 -7.40 -14.55
C LEU A 406 -5.84 -7.71 -15.84
N TYR A 407 -7.10 -7.30 -15.89
CA TYR A 407 -8.01 -7.60 -16.97
C TYR A 407 -8.11 -6.38 -17.91
N LYS A 408 -7.38 -6.44 -19.03
CA LYS A 408 -7.26 -5.40 -20.06
C LYS A 408 -8.60 -4.79 -20.43
N ASP A 409 -9.60 -5.63 -20.64
CA ASP A 409 -10.91 -5.20 -21.12
C ASP A 409 -11.73 -4.52 -20.03
N ALA A 410 -11.67 -5.00 -18.78
CA ALA A 410 -12.32 -4.33 -17.65
C ALA A 410 -11.67 -2.97 -17.34
N CYS A 411 -10.35 -2.86 -17.51
CA CYS A 411 -9.61 -1.60 -17.41
C CYS A 411 -10.06 -0.59 -18.47
N ASN A 412 -10.10 -1.01 -19.75
CA ASN A 412 -10.40 -0.12 -20.87
C ASN A 412 -11.89 0.25 -20.98
N LYS A 413 -12.81 -0.72 -20.85
CA LYS A 413 -14.27 -0.48 -20.93
C LYS A 413 -14.76 0.50 -19.86
N LYS A 414 -14.09 0.52 -18.69
CA LYS A 414 -14.50 1.23 -17.47
C LYS A 414 -13.46 2.25 -16.98
N SER A 415 -12.78 2.92 -17.91
CA SER A 415 -11.91 4.07 -17.62
C SER A 415 -12.52 5.35 -18.20
N ASN A 416 -12.47 6.43 -17.42
CA ASN A 416 -12.82 7.76 -17.92
C ASN A 416 -11.83 8.31 -18.96
N GLN A 417 -10.66 7.67 -19.10
CA GLN A 417 -9.67 7.98 -20.15
C GLN A 417 -9.88 7.16 -21.45
N LYS A 418 -10.97 6.37 -21.58
CA LYS A 418 -11.24 5.54 -22.79
C LYS A 418 -11.38 6.34 -24.10
N ASN A 419 -11.44 7.67 -24.06
CA ASN A 419 -11.39 8.57 -25.21
C ASN A 419 -9.97 8.89 -25.72
N LEU A 420 -8.91 8.56 -24.97
CA LEU A 420 -7.52 8.82 -25.36
C LEU A 420 -6.93 7.72 -26.26
N GLY A 421 -7.47 6.50 -26.14
CA GLY A 421 -7.00 5.29 -26.81
C GLY A 421 -6.89 4.13 -25.82
N THR A 422 -6.38 3.00 -26.30
CA THR A 422 -6.23 1.78 -25.47
C THR A 422 -5.15 1.95 -24.41
N ILE A 423 -5.52 1.75 -23.15
CA ILE A 423 -4.64 1.65 -21.99
C ILE A 423 -3.95 0.27 -22.05
N ARG A 424 -2.62 0.26 -21.98
CA ARG A 424 -1.79 -0.93 -22.23
C ARG A 424 -1.18 -1.55 -20.96
N SER A 425 -1.22 -0.87 -19.82
CA SER A 425 -0.61 -1.35 -18.57
C SER A 425 -1.24 -0.70 -17.33
N SER A 426 -0.70 -1.07 -16.17
CA SER A 426 -0.90 -0.38 -14.89
C SER A 426 0.47 -0.03 -14.29
N ASN A 427 0.53 0.53 -13.07
CA ASN A 427 1.77 0.89 -12.38
C ASN A 427 2.44 -0.30 -11.66
N LEU A 428 3.49 0.00 -10.89
CA LEU A 428 4.18 -0.96 -10.01
C LEU A 428 3.24 -1.70 -9.02
N CYS A 429 2.21 -1.03 -8.52
CA CYS A 429 1.35 -1.54 -7.45
C CYS A 429 -0.06 -1.95 -7.90
N THR A 430 -0.35 -1.94 -9.21
CA THR A 430 -1.59 -2.42 -9.86
C THR A 430 -2.89 -1.65 -9.55
N GLU A 431 -2.82 -0.46 -8.94
CA GLU A 431 -3.97 0.41 -8.69
C GLU A 431 -4.20 1.49 -9.74
N ILE A 432 -3.16 1.93 -10.46
CA ILE A 432 -3.25 3.05 -11.42
C ILE A 432 -3.55 2.53 -12.83
N VAL A 433 -4.56 3.08 -13.49
CA VAL A 433 -5.00 2.67 -14.84
C VAL A 433 -5.16 3.91 -15.71
N GLU A 434 -4.01 4.45 -16.12
CA GLU A 434 -3.88 5.69 -16.89
C GLU A 434 -3.33 5.40 -18.29
N TYR A 435 -3.73 6.21 -19.27
CA TYR A 435 -3.23 6.15 -20.65
C TYR A 435 -1.74 6.55 -20.74
N SER A 436 -0.99 5.79 -21.54
CA SER A 436 0.42 6.04 -21.84
C SER A 436 0.69 5.82 -23.34
N ALA A 437 1.64 6.59 -23.88
CA ALA A 437 2.07 6.55 -25.27
C ALA A 437 3.59 6.80 -25.38
N PRO A 438 4.22 6.60 -26.55
CA PRO A 438 5.66 6.87 -26.74
C PRO A 438 6.11 8.30 -26.36
N ASP A 439 5.19 9.28 -26.39
CA ASP A 439 5.40 10.67 -26.03
C ASP A 439 4.66 11.10 -24.74
N GLU A 440 3.99 10.18 -24.04
CA GLU A 440 3.19 10.44 -22.84
C GLU A 440 3.42 9.35 -21.77
N VAL A 441 4.14 9.72 -20.71
CA VAL A 441 4.34 8.85 -19.54
C VAL A 441 3.27 9.22 -18.51
N ALA A 442 2.35 8.31 -18.21
CA ALA A 442 1.33 8.57 -17.20
C ALA A 442 1.97 8.71 -15.81
N CYS A 443 1.36 9.47 -14.91
CA CYS A 443 2.04 9.99 -13.72
C CYS A 443 1.04 10.31 -12.60
N CYS A 444 1.05 9.52 -11.52
CA CYS A 444 0.02 9.60 -10.50
C CYS A 444 0.46 10.26 -9.18
N ASN A 445 -0.42 11.12 -8.67
CA ASN A 445 -0.28 11.84 -7.40
C ASN A 445 -1.19 11.21 -6.34
N LEU A 446 -0.59 10.75 -5.24
CA LEU A 446 -1.22 9.80 -4.31
C LEU A 446 -1.42 10.39 -2.90
N ALA A 447 -2.59 10.18 -2.31
CA ALA A 447 -2.85 10.40 -0.88
C ALA A 447 -3.84 9.38 -0.33
N SER A 448 -3.80 9.11 0.98
CA SER A 448 -4.63 8.09 1.64
C SER A 448 -5.40 8.65 2.82
N ILE A 449 -6.71 8.37 2.86
CA ILE A 449 -7.63 8.74 3.94
C ILE A 449 -7.54 7.74 5.09
N ALA A 450 -7.48 8.20 6.34
CA ALA A 450 -7.45 7.35 7.52
C ALA A 450 -8.87 7.04 8.02
N LEU A 451 -9.47 5.97 7.50
CA LEU A 451 -10.87 5.61 7.79
C LEU A 451 -11.24 5.56 9.31
N PRO A 452 -10.36 5.14 10.24
CA PRO A 452 -10.70 5.11 11.67
C PRO A 452 -10.94 6.48 12.30
N THR A 453 -10.47 7.57 11.70
CA THR A 453 -10.66 8.92 12.27
C THR A 453 -12.07 9.47 12.09
N PHE A 454 -12.91 8.79 11.31
CA PHE A 454 -14.31 9.16 11.06
C PHE A 454 -15.30 8.33 11.90
N VAL A 455 -14.81 7.43 12.76
CA VAL A 455 -15.66 6.61 13.64
C VAL A 455 -15.94 7.36 14.96
N ASN A 456 -17.20 7.68 15.22
CA ASN A 456 -17.63 8.16 16.54
C ASN A 456 -17.91 6.95 17.45
N MET A 457 -16.87 6.51 18.15
CA MET A 457 -16.94 5.35 19.07
C MET A 457 -17.89 5.52 20.26
N ASN A 458 -18.33 6.74 20.59
CA ASN A 458 -19.32 6.96 21.66
C ASN A 458 -20.75 6.63 21.23
N GLU A 459 -21.03 6.75 19.94
CA GLU A 459 -22.33 6.52 19.32
C GLU A 459 -22.37 5.22 18.50
N GLY A 460 -21.21 4.68 18.11
CA GLY A 460 -21.12 3.55 17.19
C GLY A 460 -21.44 3.93 15.74
N THR A 461 -21.23 5.19 15.37
CA THR A 461 -21.58 5.76 14.06
C THR A 461 -20.34 6.12 13.23
N TYR A 462 -20.52 6.25 11.91
CA TYR A 462 -19.48 6.66 10.97
C TYR A 462 -19.85 8.01 10.34
N ASP A 463 -18.94 8.98 10.42
CA ASP A 463 -19.16 10.35 9.95
C ASP A 463 -18.82 10.50 8.46
N PHE A 464 -19.80 10.17 7.61
CA PHE A 464 -19.70 10.32 6.16
C PHE A 464 -19.59 11.78 5.71
N GLN A 465 -20.18 12.73 6.44
CA GLN A 465 -20.08 14.15 6.12
C GLN A 465 -18.65 14.64 6.32
N LYS A 466 -18.00 14.25 7.42
CA LYS A 466 -16.60 14.62 7.66
C LYS A 466 -15.65 13.91 6.71
N LEU A 467 -15.93 12.67 6.33
CA LEU A 467 -15.21 11.97 5.26
C LEU A 467 -15.29 12.75 3.94
N HIS A 468 -16.49 13.20 3.55
CA HIS A 468 -16.72 13.98 2.34
C HIS A 468 -15.90 15.28 2.33
N GLU A 469 -15.99 16.07 3.40
CA GLU A 469 -15.20 17.30 3.57
C GLU A 469 -13.69 17.08 3.41
N VAL A 470 -13.13 16.07 4.11
CA VAL A 470 -11.68 15.81 4.08
C VAL A 470 -11.24 15.35 2.68
N VAL A 471 -12.01 14.51 2.01
CA VAL A 471 -11.68 14.07 0.63
C VAL A 471 -11.65 15.26 -0.33
N GLN A 472 -12.55 16.24 -0.19
CA GLN A 472 -12.51 17.44 -1.02
C GLN A 472 -11.20 18.23 -0.85
N VAL A 473 -10.69 18.38 0.38
CA VAL A 473 -9.38 19.01 0.66
C VAL A 473 -8.26 18.22 -0.02
N VAL A 474 -8.26 16.89 0.12
CA VAL A 474 -7.25 16.02 -0.50
C VAL A 474 -7.23 16.17 -2.01
N VAL A 475 -8.39 16.28 -2.67
CA VAL A 475 -8.47 16.55 -4.12
C VAL A 475 -7.89 17.91 -4.49
N ARG A 476 -8.16 18.98 -3.73
CA ARG A 476 -7.52 20.30 -3.94
C ARG A 476 -6.01 20.20 -3.83
N ASN A 477 -5.50 19.47 -2.82
CA ASN A 477 -4.07 19.30 -2.59
C ASN A 477 -3.40 18.50 -3.72
N LEU A 478 -3.97 17.36 -4.11
CA LEU A 478 -3.46 16.54 -5.21
C LEU A 478 -3.52 17.27 -6.56
N ASN A 479 -4.53 18.10 -6.80
CA ASN A 479 -4.57 18.95 -7.99
C ASN A 479 -3.50 20.05 -7.97
N LYS A 480 -3.24 20.72 -6.83
CA LYS A 480 -2.13 21.68 -6.69
C LYS A 480 -0.77 21.01 -6.92
N ILE A 481 -0.59 19.77 -6.44
CA ILE A 481 0.63 18.97 -6.64
C ILE A 481 0.99 18.80 -8.13
N ILE A 482 0.02 18.66 -9.03
CA ILE A 482 0.27 18.54 -10.48
C ILE A 482 1.09 19.71 -11.02
N ASP A 483 0.78 20.93 -10.57
CA ASP A 483 1.37 22.15 -11.12
C ASP A 483 2.76 22.47 -10.54
N ILE A 484 3.00 22.09 -9.28
CA ILE A 484 4.27 22.32 -8.57
C ILE A 484 5.29 21.17 -8.70
N ASN A 485 4.85 19.99 -9.13
CA ASN A 485 5.70 18.80 -9.20
C ASN A 485 6.89 18.98 -10.17
N TYR A 486 8.08 18.61 -9.73
CA TYR A 486 9.24 18.45 -10.60
C TYR A 486 9.13 17.15 -11.39
N TYR A 487 8.93 17.26 -12.70
CA TYR A 487 8.83 16.10 -13.59
C TYR A 487 10.22 15.65 -14.07
N PRO A 488 10.61 14.38 -13.85
CA PRO A 488 11.95 13.90 -14.23
C PRO A 488 12.14 13.73 -15.74
N VAL A 489 11.04 13.67 -16.51
CA VAL A 489 11.01 13.55 -17.98
C VAL A 489 9.88 14.41 -18.56
N PRO A 490 10.03 15.01 -19.75
CA PRO A 490 9.03 15.91 -20.33
C PRO A 490 7.72 15.20 -20.70
N GLU A 491 7.75 13.93 -21.11
CA GLU A 491 6.58 13.12 -21.42
C GLU A 491 5.63 12.98 -20.21
N ALA A 492 6.19 12.92 -18.99
CA ALA A 492 5.41 12.87 -17.76
C ALA A 492 4.74 14.21 -17.43
N ARG A 493 5.42 15.32 -17.73
CA ARG A 493 4.82 16.66 -17.61
C ARG A 493 3.70 16.84 -18.63
N LYS A 494 3.88 16.37 -19.86
CA LYS A 494 2.86 16.43 -20.92
C LYS A 494 1.59 15.69 -20.48
N SER A 495 1.69 14.41 -20.16
CA SER A 495 0.54 13.59 -19.74
C SER A 495 -0.20 14.22 -18.54
N ASN A 496 0.52 14.58 -17.48
CA ASN A 496 -0.14 15.05 -16.25
C ASN A 496 -0.82 16.43 -16.44
N PHE A 497 -0.29 17.33 -17.27
CA PHE A 497 -0.97 18.59 -17.56
C PHE A 497 -2.22 18.42 -18.45
N ARG A 498 -2.22 17.46 -19.39
CA ARG A 498 -3.33 17.21 -20.32
C ARG A 498 -4.53 16.48 -19.70
N HIS A 499 -4.26 15.56 -18.77
CA HIS A 499 -5.26 14.66 -18.21
C HIS A 499 -5.51 14.90 -16.71
N ARG A 500 -4.54 15.49 -16.00
CA ARG A 500 -4.60 15.83 -14.57
C ARG A 500 -5.11 14.70 -13.64
N PRO A 501 -4.73 13.42 -13.81
CA PRO A 501 -5.16 12.36 -12.92
C PRO A 501 -4.62 12.54 -11.50
N ILE A 502 -5.41 12.10 -10.53
CA ILE A 502 -5.02 11.96 -9.13
C ILE A 502 -5.53 10.62 -8.60
N ALA A 503 -5.06 10.22 -7.41
CA ALA A 503 -5.58 9.05 -6.72
C ALA A 503 -5.68 9.27 -5.21
N VAL A 504 -6.93 9.41 -4.77
CA VAL A 504 -7.33 9.24 -3.38
C VAL A 504 -7.47 7.74 -3.10
N GLY A 505 -6.77 7.27 -2.09
CA GLY A 505 -6.88 5.92 -1.52
C GLY A 505 -7.31 5.95 -0.07
N VAL A 506 -7.24 4.80 0.61
CA VAL A 506 -7.64 4.64 2.02
C VAL A 506 -6.55 3.93 2.81
N GLN A 507 -6.70 3.91 4.13
CA GLN A 507 -5.96 3.07 5.07
C GLN A 507 -6.79 2.82 6.34
N GLY A 508 -6.50 1.72 7.04
CA GLY A 508 -7.20 1.37 8.28
C GLY A 508 -8.65 0.94 8.10
N LEU A 509 -9.03 0.30 6.98
CA LEU A 509 -10.39 -0.25 6.83
C LEU A 509 -10.69 -1.29 7.92
N ALA A 510 -9.74 -2.19 8.19
CA ALA A 510 -9.87 -3.16 9.28
C ALA A 510 -10.00 -2.47 10.65
N ASP A 511 -9.19 -1.46 10.95
CA ASP A 511 -9.30 -0.65 12.17
C ASP A 511 -10.68 0.02 12.31
N ALA A 512 -11.26 0.52 11.22
CA ALA A 512 -12.59 1.14 11.23
C ALA A 512 -13.70 0.11 11.53
N PHE A 513 -13.61 -1.09 10.95
CA PHE A 513 -14.50 -2.21 11.28
C PHE A 513 -14.33 -2.66 12.74
N LEU A 514 -13.09 -2.79 13.23
CA LEU A 514 -12.80 -3.15 14.62
C LEU A 514 -13.32 -2.10 15.62
N ALA A 515 -13.21 -0.81 15.28
CA ALA A 515 -13.76 0.29 16.06
C ALA A 515 -15.28 0.24 16.17
N LEU A 516 -15.97 -0.14 15.08
CA LEU A 516 -17.42 -0.30 14.99
C LEU A 516 -17.93 -1.71 15.40
N ARG A 517 -17.03 -2.62 15.80
CA ARG A 517 -17.34 -4.01 16.18
C ARG A 517 -17.91 -4.88 15.05
N LEU A 518 -17.56 -4.58 13.82
CA LEU A 518 -18.00 -5.33 12.64
C LEU A 518 -16.96 -6.40 12.28
N PRO A 519 -17.30 -7.71 12.29
CA PRO A 519 -16.48 -8.72 11.63
C PRO A 519 -16.24 -8.36 10.16
N PHE A 520 -15.03 -8.58 9.64
CA PHE A 520 -14.68 -8.14 8.28
C PHE A 520 -15.59 -8.75 7.21
N ASP A 521 -16.07 -9.98 7.43
CA ASP A 521 -16.98 -10.72 6.54
C ASP A 521 -18.47 -10.57 6.86
N SER A 522 -18.84 -9.59 7.71
CA SER A 522 -20.23 -9.29 8.04
C SER A 522 -20.98 -8.51 6.94
N PRO A 523 -22.31 -8.67 6.80
CA PRO A 523 -23.14 -7.84 5.91
C PRO A 523 -22.99 -6.33 6.19
N GLU A 524 -22.83 -5.95 7.46
CA GLU A 524 -22.67 -4.58 7.93
C GLU A 524 -21.34 -3.99 7.46
N ALA A 525 -20.23 -4.74 7.59
CA ALA A 525 -18.92 -4.34 7.04
C ALA A 525 -18.95 -4.21 5.52
N LYS A 526 -19.68 -5.10 4.83
CA LYS A 526 -19.90 -5.03 3.38
C LYS A 526 -20.65 -3.74 2.97
N HIS A 527 -21.72 -3.40 3.70
CA HIS A 527 -22.50 -2.19 3.43
C HIS A 527 -21.69 -0.91 3.72
N LEU A 528 -20.97 -0.86 4.85
CA LEU A 528 -20.09 0.25 5.20
C LEU A 528 -18.95 0.42 4.17
N ASN A 529 -18.38 -0.67 3.65
CA ASN A 529 -17.42 -0.63 2.54
C ASN A 529 -18.02 0.08 1.31
N ILE A 530 -19.28 -0.21 0.93
CA ILE A 530 -19.95 0.50 -0.17
C ILE A 530 -20.06 2.00 0.15
N GLN A 531 -20.64 2.35 1.31
CA GLN A 531 -20.90 3.74 1.69
C GLN A 531 -19.62 4.60 1.80
N ILE A 532 -18.51 4.02 2.30
CA ILE A 532 -17.20 4.71 2.39
C ILE A 532 -16.70 5.07 0.99
N PHE A 533 -16.65 4.11 0.06
CA PHE A 533 -16.12 4.36 -1.28
C PHE A 533 -17.07 5.20 -2.15
N GLU A 534 -18.38 5.04 -1.98
CA GLU A 534 -19.39 5.93 -2.56
C GLU A 534 -19.15 7.38 -2.12
N THR A 535 -18.96 7.61 -0.82
CA THR A 535 -18.67 8.94 -0.24
C THR A 535 -17.37 9.53 -0.78
N ILE A 536 -16.30 8.74 -0.86
CA ILE A 536 -15.00 9.20 -1.39
C ILE A 536 -15.15 9.63 -2.86
N TYR A 537 -15.82 8.83 -3.69
CA TYR A 537 -16.00 9.16 -5.11
C TYR A 537 -16.89 10.39 -5.32
N HIS A 538 -17.99 10.48 -4.57
CA HIS A 538 -18.90 11.63 -4.59
C HIS A 538 -18.18 12.93 -4.21
N ALA A 539 -17.41 12.91 -3.11
CA ALA A 539 -16.62 14.03 -2.64
C ALA A 539 -15.50 14.43 -3.61
N ALA A 540 -14.81 13.44 -4.19
CA ALA A 540 -13.72 13.71 -5.11
C ALA A 540 -14.21 14.36 -6.40
N LEU A 541 -15.33 13.87 -6.96
CA LEU A 541 -16.00 14.50 -8.10
C LEU A 541 -16.50 15.90 -7.74
N THR A 542 -17.15 16.08 -6.59
CA THR A 542 -17.63 17.40 -6.12
C THR A 542 -16.49 18.43 -6.12
N SER A 543 -15.37 18.13 -5.46
CA SER A 543 -14.21 19.03 -5.43
C SER A 543 -13.60 19.26 -6.82
N SER A 544 -13.56 18.24 -7.69
CA SER A 544 -13.06 18.39 -9.05
C SER A 544 -13.96 19.26 -9.93
N VAL A 545 -15.28 19.29 -9.68
CA VAL A 545 -16.22 20.25 -10.29
C VAL A 545 -15.99 21.67 -9.77
N GLU A 546 -15.83 21.88 -8.46
CA GLU A 546 -15.56 23.21 -7.92
C GLU A 546 -14.27 23.81 -8.49
N ILE A 547 -13.19 23.02 -8.59
CA ILE A 547 -11.95 23.49 -9.23
C ILE A 547 -12.15 23.75 -10.75
N ALA A 548 -13.05 23.01 -11.42
CA ALA A 548 -13.37 23.25 -12.82
C ALA A 548 -14.19 24.53 -13.06
N LYS A 549 -15.02 24.96 -12.09
CA LYS A 549 -15.71 26.27 -12.13
C LYS A 549 -14.71 27.42 -12.12
N GLU A 550 -13.62 27.30 -11.37
CA GLU A 550 -12.58 28.32 -11.22
C GLU A 550 -11.55 28.31 -12.37
N LEU A 551 -11.06 27.13 -12.74
CA LEU A 551 -9.89 26.96 -13.62
C LEU A 551 -10.21 26.33 -14.98
N GLY A 552 -11.47 25.97 -15.23
CA GLY A 552 -11.91 25.15 -16.36
C GLY A 552 -11.64 23.65 -16.18
N PRO A 553 -12.27 22.78 -16.98
CA PRO A 553 -11.97 21.34 -17.00
C PRO A 553 -10.55 21.04 -17.51
N TYR A 554 -10.10 19.79 -17.40
CA TYR A 554 -8.84 19.36 -18.02
C TYR A 554 -8.92 19.36 -19.56
N GLU A 555 -7.78 19.52 -20.24
CA GLU A 555 -7.67 19.68 -21.71
C GLU A 555 -8.44 18.62 -22.50
N THR A 556 -8.38 17.37 -22.04
CA THR A 556 -8.94 16.19 -22.71
C THR A 556 -10.30 15.74 -22.16
N TYR A 557 -11.03 16.64 -21.48
CA TYR A 557 -12.35 16.37 -20.91
C TYR A 557 -13.40 16.06 -21.98
N GLN A 558 -13.40 16.78 -23.10
CA GLN A 558 -14.42 16.61 -24.13
C GLN A 558 -14.34 15.23 -24.80
N GLY A 559 -15.46 14.52 -24.85
CA GLY A 559 -15.56 13.16 -25.37
C GLY A 559 -15.33 12.05 -24.34
N SER A 560 -14.83 12.39 -23.14
CA SER A 560 -14.74 11.46 -22.01
C SER A 560 -16.14 10.99 -21.55
N PRO A 561 -16.23 9.83 -20.88
CA PRO A 561 -17.46 9.35 -20.22
C PRO A 561 -18.12 10.38 -19.31
N VAL A 562 -17.37 11.02 -18.40
CA VAL A 562 -17.94 12.03 -17.48
C VAL A 562 -18.53 13.22 -18.24
N SER A 563 -17.95 13.60 -19.40
CA SER A 563 -18.53 14.66 -20.25
C SER A 563 -19.86 14.27 -20.92
N LYS A 564 -20.17 12.98 -20.95
CA LYS A 564 -21.44 12.40 -21.44
C LYS A 564 -22.40 12.06 -20.29
N GLY A 565 -22.01 12.30 -19.03
CA GLY A 565 -22.78 11.93 -17.84
C GLY A 565 -22.63 10.47 -17.39
N GLU A 566 -21.71 9.70 -17.99
CA GLU A 566 -21.37 8.33 -17.60
C GLU A 566 -20.29 8.38 -16.49
N LEU A 567 -20.71 8.14 -15.23
CA LEU A 567 -19.81 8.02 -14.08
C LEU A 567 -19.38 6.57 -13.88
N GLN A 568 -18.45 6.32 -12.94
CA GLN A 568 -17.85 5.01 -12.79
C GLN A 568 -18.88 3.90 -12.53
N TYR A 569 -19.83 4.09 -11.63
CA TYR A 569 -20.83 3.06 -11.31
C TYR A 569 -21.76 2.74 -12.50
N ASP A 570 -22.01 3.72 -13.39
CA ASP A 570 -22.76 3.50 -14.62
C ASP A 570 -22.01 2.49 -15.53
N MET A 571 -20.68 2.62 -15.62
CA MET A 571 -19.81 1.68 -16.37
C MET A 571 -19.73 0.28 -15.75
N TRP A 572 -20.18 0.11 -14.50
CA TRP A 572 -20.34 -1.19 -13.84
C TRP A 572 -21.79 -1.71 -13.86
N GLY A 573 -22.77 -0.90 -14.30
CA GLY A 573 -24.19 -1.23 -14.21
C GLY A 573 -24.72 -1.26 -12.77
N VAL A 574 -24.12 -0.49 -11.87
CA VAL A 574 -24.45 -0.43 -10.43
C VAL A 574 -25.24 0.84 -10.13
N THR A 575 -26.33 0.72 -9.38
CA THR A 575 -27.04 1.85 -8.78
C THR A 575 -26.41 2.17 -7.41
N PRO A 576 -26.02 3.43 -7.13
CA PRO A 576 -25.54 3.84 -5.80
C PRO A 576 -26.60 3.72 -4.70
N THR A 577 -26.20 3.95 -3.45
CA THR A 577 -27.16 4.10 -2.34
C THR A 577 -27.83 5.48 -2.37
N ASP A 578 -28.76 5.73 -1.44
CA ASP A 578 -29.44 7.01 -1.24
C ASP A 578 -28.65 7.98 -0.34
N LEU A 579 -27.39 7.67 -0.01
CA LEU A 579 -26.54 8.47 0.87
C LEU A 579 -26.15 9.83 0.28
N TRP A 580 -26.05 9.93 -1.06
CA TRP A 580 -25.60 11.15 -1.75
C TRP A 580 -26.45 11.46 -3.01
N ASP A 581 -26.69 12.75 -3.27
CA ASP A 581 -27.42 13.22 -4.46
C ASP A 581 -26.53 13.23 -5.72
N TRP A 582 -26.49 12.07 -6.36
CA TRP A 582 -25.78 11.86 -7.62
C TRP A 582 -26.37 12.61 -8.81
N ASP A 583 -27.66 12.95 -8.81
CA ASP A 583 -28.33 13.61 -9.93
C ASP A 583 -27.97 15.10 -9.96
N SER A 584 -27.94 15.78 -8.82
CA SER A 584 -27.44 17.16 -8.71
C SER A 584 -25.96 17.25 -9.06
N LEU A 585 -25.14 16.26 -8.65
CA LEU A 585 -23.73 16.21 -9.04
C LEU A 585 -23.57 16.01 -10.56
N LYS A 586 -24.31 15.08 -11.19
CA LYS A 586 -24.31 14.87 -12.65
C LYS A 586 -24.72 16.14 -13.42
N GLN A 587 -25.69 16.91 -12.90
CA GLN A 587 -26.06 18.22 -13.48
C GLN A 587 -24.92 19.24 -13.37
N SER A 588 -24.25 19.32 -12.21
CA SER A 588 -23.10 20.22 -11.99
C SER A 588 -21.92 19.88 -12.91
N ILE A 589 -21.59 18.58 -13.06
CA ILE A 589 -20.60 18.07 -14.02
C ILE A 589 -20.97 18.44 -15.46
N LYS A 590 -22.24 18.30 -15.86
CA LYS A 590 -22.71 18.68 -17.19
C LYS A 590 -22.56 20.19 -17.47
N GLN A 591 -22.71 21.04 -16.45
CA GLN A 591 -22.60 22.49 -16.58
C GLN A 591 -21.16 23.00 -16.58
N HIS A 592 -20.27 22.42 -15.78
CA HIS A 592 -18.94 22.98 -15.50
C HIS A 592 -17.76 22.06 -15.88
N GLY A 593 -18.02 20.76 -16.05
CA GLY A 593 -16.99 19.73 -16.18
C GLY A 593 -16.28 19.41 -14.87
N VAL A 594 -15.19 18.65 -14.99
CA VAL A 594 -14.31 18.28 -13.86
C VAL A 594 -12.86 18.62 -14.18
N ARG A 595 -12.06 18.93 -13.16
CA ARG A 595 -10.65 19.33 -13.32
C ARG A 595 -9.70 18.15 -13.53
N ASN A 596 -10.10 16.94 -13.13
CA ASN A 596 -9.24 15.75 -13.10
C ASN A 596 -9.91 14.61 -13.88
N SER A 597 -9.15 13.91 -14.73
CA SER A 597 -9.70 12.78 -15.51
C SER A 597 -9.97 11.52 -14.67
N LEU A 598 -9.21 11.32 -13.59
CA LEU A 598 -9.30 10.18 -12.68
C LEU A 598 -9.02 10.67 -11.25
N LEU A 599 -9.63 10.03 -10.26
CA LEU A 599 -9.74 10.56 -8.90
C LEU A 599 -9.40 9.55 -7.80
N VAL A 600 -9.73 8.27 -7.96
CA VAL A 600 -9.73 7.29 -6.85
C VAL A 600 -8.95 6.04 -7.25
N ALA A 601 -7.88 5.74 -6.50
CA ALA A 601 -7.09 4.51 -6.64
C ALA A 601 -6.50 4.08 -5.28
N PRO A 602 -7.09 3.07 -4.61
CA PRO A 602 -6.56 2.57 -3.34
C PRO A 602 -5.24 1.80 -3.51
N MET A 603 -4.14 2.49 -3.16
CA MET A 603 -2.75 2.03 -3.20
C MET A 603 -2.32 1.25 -1.94
N PRO A 604 -1.20 0.50 -1.96
CA PRO A 604 -0.65 -0.10 -0.75
C PRO A 604 -0.06 0.97 0.16
N THR A 605 -0.37 0.94 1.46
CA THR A 605 0.01 2.01 2.40
C THR A 605 1.12 1.64 3.37
N ALA A 606 1.84 0.52 3.15
CA ALA A 606 2.90 -0.03 4.00
C ALA A 606 3.66 0.97 4.90
N SER A 607 4.25 2.02 4.35
CA SER A 607 4.95 3.03 5.15
C SER A 607 4.02 4.05 5.81
N THR A 608 3.00 4.54 5.10
CA THR A 608 2.14 5.64 5.55
C THR A 608 1.11 5.22 6.60
N SER A 609 0.50 4.04 6.48
CA SER A 609 -0.38 3.52 7.54
C SER A 609 0.39 3.10 8.77
N GLN A 610 1.63 2.63 8.61
CA GLN A 610 2.52 2.39 9.74
C GLN A 610 2.93 3.68 10.46
N ILE A 611 3.08 4.81 9.76
CA ILE A 611 3.30 6.14 10.37
C ILE A 611 2.06 6.56 11.17
N LEU A 612 0.85 6.44 10.60
CA LEU A 612 -0.37 6.83 11.31
C LEU A 612 -0.74 5.86 12.46
N GLY A 613 -0.36 4.59 12.36
CA GLY A 613 -0.63 3.54 13.34
C GLY A 613 -1.85 2.66 13.02
N PHE A 614 -2.15 2.48 11.73
CA PHE A 614 -3.30 1.72 11.21
C PHE A 614 -2.87 0.57 10.28
N ASN A 615 -3.76 -0.39 10.04
CA ASN A 615 -3.57 -1.48 9.09
C ASN A 615 -3.49 -0.99 7.64
N GLU A 616 -2.90 -1.80 6.76
CA GLU A 616 -2.70 -1.43 5.36
C GLU A 616 -4.00 -1.33 4.57
N CYS A 617 -4.17 -0.19 3.88
CA CYS A 617 -5.20 0.08 2.89
C CYS A 617 -6.60 -0.44 3.27
N PHE A 618 -7.16 -1.34 2.45
CA PHE A 618 -8.42 -2.05 2.64
C PHE A 618 -8.24 -3.51 3.09
N GLU A 619 -7.05 -3.90 3.56
CA GLU A 619 -6.76 -5.29 3.91
C GLU A 619 -7.28 -5.65 5.31
N PRO A 620 -7.68 -6.91 5.55
CA PRO A 620 -7.82 -7.46 6.90
C PRO A 620 -6.47 -7.54 7.62
N TYR A 621 -6.47 -7.78 8.93
CA TYR A 621 -5.23 -8.10 9.64
C TYR A 621 -4.67 -9.45 9.17
N THR A 622 -3.41 -9.45 8.76
CA THR A 622 -2.71 -10.67 8.31
C THR A 622 -2.40 -11.63 9.46
N SER A 623 -2.24 -11.10 10.67
CA SER A 623 -2.08 -11.84 11.93
C SER A 623 -2.44 -10.94 13.11
N ASN A 624 -2.93 -11.52 14.22
CA ASN A 624 -3.10 -10.77 15.47
C ASN A 624 -1.83 -10.70 16.34
N ILE A 625 -0.78 -11.48 16.03
CA ILE A 625 0.56 -11.28 16.62
C ILE A 625 1.65 -11.52 15.58
N TYR A 626 2.61 -10.61 15.48
CA TYR A 626 3.69 -10.70 14.49
C TYR A 626 5.01 -10.18 15.05
N SER A 627 6.11 -10.79 14.63
CA SER A 627 7.46 -10.33 14.93
C SER A 627 7.84 -9.19 13.99
N ARG A 628 8.37 -8.11 14.55
CA ARG A 628 8.81 -6.91 13.84
C ARG A 628 10.28 -6.64 14.10
N ARG A 629 11.11 -6.79 13.08
CA ARG A 629 12.54 -6.44 13.12
C ARG A 629 12.74 -4.94 12.99
N VAL A 630 13.55 -4.38 13.88
CA VAL A 630 14.14 -3.04 13.81
C VAL A 630 15.64 -3.14 14.13
N LEU A 631 16.39 -2.05 14.00
CA LEU A 631 17.84 -2.04 14.27
C LEU A 631 18.19 -2.42 15.73
N ALA A 632 17.26 -2.21 16.67
CA ALA A 632 17.40 -2.55 18.09
C ALA A 632 16.93 -3.98 18.46
N GLY A 633 16.61 -4.83 17.47
CA GLY A 633 16.18 -6.22 17.69
C GLY A 633 14.81 -6.57 17.09
N GLU A 634 14.27 -7.71 17.52
CA GLU A 634 13.00 -8.26 17.04
C GLU A 634 11.92 -8.13 18.13
N PHE A 635 10.87 -7.36 17.83
CA PHE A 635 9.80 -7.01 18.76
C PHE A 635 8.53 -7.78 18.41
N GLN A 636 7.92 -8.46 19.39
CA GLN A 636 6.58 -9.01 19.22
C GLN A 636 5.54 -7.89 19.29
N VAL A 637 4.71 -7.76 18.25
CA VAL A 637 3.63 -6.76 18.15
C VAL A 637 2.31 -7.51 18.14
N VAL A 638 1.44 -7.19 19.10
CA VAL A 638 0.06 -7.69 19.17
C VAL A 638 -0.87 -6.68 18.49
N ASN A 639 -1.94 -7.15 17.85
CA ASN A 639 -3.04 -6.30 17.40
C ASN A 639 -3.58 -5.50 18.61
N PRO A 640 -3.47 -4.16 18.62
CA PRO A 640 -3.77 -3.34 19.81
C PRO A 640 -5.26 -3.41 20.19
N TRP A 641 -6.14 -3.65 19.21
CA TRP A 641 -7.56 -3.82 19.42
C TRP A 641 -7.86 -5.13 20.17
N LEU A 642 -7.30 -6.26 19.70
CA LEU A 642 -7.44 -7.56 20.36
C LEU A 642 -6.83 -7.53 21.76
N LEU A 643 -5.62 -6.97 21.90
CA LEU A 643 -4.93 -6.90 23.18
C LEU A 643 -5.78 -6.15 24.22
N LYS A 644 -6.33 -4.98 23.85
CA LYS A 644 -7.25 -4.23 24.71
C LYS A 644 -8.52 -5.03 25.04
N ASP A 645 -9.10 -5.72 24.06
CA ASP A 645 -10.26 -6.59 24.26
C ASP A 645 -10.00 -7.71 25.28
N LEU A 646 -8.84 -8.36 25.22
CA LEU A 646 -8.47 -9.45 26.14
C LEU A 646 -8.08 -8.93 27.53
N VAL A 647 -7.43 -7.76 27.63
CA VAL A 647 -7.17 -7.09 28.92
C VAL A 647 -8.48 -6.67 29.59
N ASP A 648 -9.39 -6.00 28.85
CA ASP A 648 -10.72 -5.59 29.36
C ASP A 648 -11.52 -6.77 29.95
N MET A 649 -11.36 -7.98 29.39
CA MET A 649 -12.03 -9.21 29.85
C MET A 649 -11.32 -9.94 30.99
N GLY A 650 -10.08 -9.57 31.32
CA GLY A 650 -9.22 -10.33 32.23
C GLY A 650 -8.71 -11.66 31.64
N LEU A 651 -8.67 -11.79 30.31
CA LEU A 651 -8.17 -12.97 29.59
C LEU A 651 -6.69 -12.86 29.19
N TRP A 652 -6.11 -11.65 29.18
CA TRP A 652 -4.72 -11.48 28.78
C TRP A 652 -3.74 -12.01 29.85
N SER A 653 -2.83 -12.89 29.42
CA SER A 653 -1.78 -13.50 30.24
C SER A 653 -0.64 -13.97 29.34
N ASP A 654 0.52 -14.30 29.92
CA ASP A 654 1.63 -14.89 29.15
C ASP A 654 1.26 -16.26 28.55
N ASN A 655 0.37 -17.02 29.19
CA ASN A 655 -0.18 -18.27 28.64
C ASN A 655 -1.07 -17.98 27.41
N MET A 656 -2.01 -17.03 27.52
CA MET A 656 -2.85 -16.57 26.40
C MET A 656 -1.99 -16.08 25.22
N LYS A 657 -0.97 -15.27 25.51
CA LYS A 657 0.01 -14.81 24.51
C LYS A 657 0.73 -15.98 23.82
N ASN A 658 1.26 -16.94 24.58
CA ASN A 658 1.95 -18.11 24.02
C ASN A 658 1.01 -18.99 23.19
N ARG A 659 -0.26 -19.15 23.59
CA ARG A 659 -1.30 -19.85 22.81
C ARG A 659 -1.55 -19.16 21.47
N ILE A 660 -1.69 -17.82 21.45
CA ILE A 660 -1.89 -17.05 20.21
C ILE A 660 -0.66 -17.16 19.29
N ILE A 661 0.56 -17.18 19.84
CA ILE A 661 1.80 -17.38 19.06
C ILE A 661 1.80 -18.78 18.44
N ALA A 662 1.53 -19.83 19.24
CA ALA A 662 1.46 -21.22 18.78
C ALA A 662 0.45 -21.41 17.64
N ASP A 663 -0.71 -20.77 17.73
CA ASP A 663 -1.76 -20.74 16.71
C ASP A 663 -1.47 -19.78 15.53
N GLY A 664 -0.24 -19.28 15.41
CA GLY A 664 0.21 -18.44 14.29
C GLY A 664 -0.43 -17.04 14.25
N GLY A 665 -0.92 -16.56 15.40
CA GLY A 665 -1.70 -15.33 15.52
C GLY A 665 -3.21 -15.48 15.33
N SER A 666 -3.69 -16.72 15.20
CA SER A 666 -5.13 -17.01 15.29
C SER A 666 -5.62 -16.98 16.74
N ILE A 667 -6.92 -16.76 16.91
CA ILE A 667 -7.62 -16.93 18.19
C ILE A 667 -8.77 -17.96 18.11
N GLN A 668 -8.97 -18.58 16.95
CA GLN A 668 -10.18 -19.38 16.68
C GLN A 668 -10.25 -20.64 17.56
N ASN A 669 -9.11 -21.31 17.79
CA ASN A 669 -9.07 -22.56 18.56
C ASN A 669 -8.96 -22.36 20.08
N ILE A 670 -8.78 -21.13 20.56
CA ILE A 670 -8.63 -20.84 21.99
C ILE A 670 -10.01 -20.90 22.67
N PRO A 671 -10.29 -21.87 23.56
CA PRO A 671 -11.66 -22.12 24.03
C PRO A 671 -12.23 -20.99 24.89
N ASN A 672 -11.40 -20.29 25.66
CA ASN A 672 -11.82 -19.28 26.63
C ASN A 672 -12.21 -17.93 25.99
N ILE A 673 -12.00 -17.75 24.68
CA ILE A 673 -12.34 -16.52 23.97
C ILE A 673 -13.77 -16.62 23.41
N PRO A 674 -14.67 -15.65 23.71
CA PRO A 674 -16.03 -15.63 23.18
C PRO A 674 -16.15 -15.61 21.65
N ALA A 675 -17.26 -16.13 21.13
CA ALA A 675 -17.48 -16.32 19.69
C ALA A 675 -17.59 -15.00 18.89
N ASP A 676 -18.12 -13.93 19.49
CA ASP A 676 -18.18 -12.58 18.90
C ASP A 676 -16.76 -12.00 18.71
N ILE A 677 -15.87 -12.24 19.67
CA ILE A 677 -14.46 -11.82 19.61
C ILE A 677 -13.72 -12.62 18.54
N LYS A 678 -13.93 -13.93 18.48
CA LYS A 678 -13.41 -14.80 17.42
C LYS A 678 -13.84 -14.35 16.02
N ALA A 679 -15.10 -13.97 15.86
CA ALA A 679 -15.60 -13.41 14.60
C ALA A 679 -14.96 -12.06 14.26
N LEU A 680 -14.80 -11.18 15.25
CA LEU A 680 -14.25 -9.83 15.05
C LEU A 680 -12.76 -9.84 14.64
N TYR A 681 -11.97 -10.75 15.21
CA TYR A 681 -10.51 -10.82 15.01
C TYR A 681 -10.06 -11.98 14.12
N LYS A 682 -10.90 -12.42 13.17
CA LYS A 682 -10.48 -13.34 12.10
C LYS A 682 -9.28 -12.78 11.36
N THR A 683 -8.25 -13.60 11.17
CA THR A 683 -7.11 -13.24 10.31
C THR A 683 -7.49 -13.32 8.83
N VAL A 684 -6.71 -12.70 7.94
CA VAL A 684 -6.92 -12.79 6.48
C VAL A 684 -6.94 -14.23 5.94
N TRP A 685 -6.30 -15.17 6.66
CA TRP A 685 -6.23 -16.60 6.34
C TRP A 685 -7.51 -17.36 6.75
N GLU A 686 -8.31 -16.79 7.64
CA GLU A 686 -9.58 -17.32 8.14
C GLU A 686 -10.79 -16.69 7.40
N ILE A 687 -10.58 -15.56 6.72
CA ILE A 687 -11.60 -14.87 5.93
C ILE A 687 -11.65 -15.45 4.51
N SER A 688 -12.87 -15.77 4.06
CA SER A 688 -13.10 -16.24 2.68
C SER A 688 -12.61 -15.22 1.65
N GLN A 689 -11.65 -15.62 0.82
CA GLN A 689 -11.14 -14.77 -0.27
C GLN A 689 -12.23 -14.40 -1.28
N ARG A 690 -13.30 -15.20 -1.40
CA ARG A 690 -14.48 -14.84 -2.19
C ARG A 690 -15.20 -13.61 -1.63
N THR A 691 -15.25 -13.45 -0.31
CA THR A 691 -15.79 -12.24 0.34
C THR A 691 -14.90 -11.03 0.09
N ILE A 692 -13.57 -11.19 0.16
CA ILE A 692 -12.60 -10.12 -0.17
C ILE A 692 -12.76 -9.64 -1.62
N VAL A 693 -12.81 -10.58 -2.57
CA VAL A 693 -13.03 -10.32 -4.00
C VAL A 693 -14.39 -9.66 -4.25
N GLN A 694 -15.45 -10.07 -3.54
CA GLN A 694 -16.77 -9.43 -3.64
C GLN A 694 -16.74 -7.98 -3.13
N MET A 695 -16.22 -7.73 -1.92
CA MET A 695 -16.11 -6.37 -1.35
C MET A 695 -15.25 -5.44 -2.22
N ALA A 696 -14.25 -6.01 -2.90
CA ALA A 696 -13.42 -5.31 -3.88
C ALA A 696 -14.17 -4.96 -5.17
N ALA A 697 -15.07 -5.84 -5.65
CA ALA A 697 -15.95 -5.54 -6.77
C ALA A 697 -17.01 -4.49 -6.39
N ASP A 698 -17.60 -4.61 -5.19
CA ASP A 698 -18.61 -3.67 -4.68
C ASP A 698 -18.05 -2.23 -4.61
N ARG A 699 -16.84 -2.06 -4.05
CA ARG A 699 -16.15 -0.75 -4.06
C ARG A 699 -15.64 -0.34 -5.45
N GLY A 700 -15.40 -1.31 -6.33
CA GLY A 700 -14.89 -1.09 -7.69
C GLY A 700 -15.78 -0.20 -8.55
N ALA A 701 -17.10 -0.22 -8.28
CA ALA A 701 -18.07 0.69 -8.89
C ALA A 701 -17.83 2.18 -8.58
N PHE A 702 -17.06 2.49 -7.52
CA PHE A 702 -16.73 3.86 -7.10
C PHE A 702 -15.22 4.16 -7.21
N ILE A 703 -14.48 3.33 -7.94
CA ILE A 703 -13.03 3.47 -8.18
C ILE A 703 -12.81 3.59 -9.69
N ASP A 704 -12.52 4.80 -10.16
CA ASP A 704 -12.32 5.11 -11.58
C ASP A 704 -10.98 4.59 -12.13
N GLN A 705 -9.98 4.41 -11.27
CA GLN A 705 -8.75 3.65 -11.54
C GLN A 705 -8.93 2.17 -11.17
N SER A 706 -8.03 1.56 -10.37
CA SER A 706 -8.12 0.20 -9.83
C SER A 706 -7.68 0.19 -8.34
N GLN A 707 -7.38 -0.98 -7.79
CA GLN A 707 -7.01 -1.19 -6.38
C GLN A 707 -5.98 -2.32 -6.23
N SER A 708 -4.99 -2.16 -5.33
CA SER A 708 -3.88 -3.10 -5.14
C SER A 708 -4.27 -4.34 -4.32
N MET A 709 -5.01 -5.28 -4.91
CA MET A 709 -5.65 -6.38 -4.19
C MET A 709 -4.74 -7.59 -3.98
N ASN A 710 -4.18 -7.75 -2.78
CA ASN A 710 -3.50 -9.00 -2.41
C ASN A 710 -4.51 -10.11 -2.12
N ILE A 711 -4.16 -11.34 -2.51
CA ILE A 711 -4.95 -12.55 -2.24
C ILE A 711 -4.14 -13.46 -1.33
N HIS A 712 -4.79 -14.00 -0.30
CA HIS A 712 -4.15 -14.80 0.75
C HIS A 712 -4.71 -16.23 0.75
N MET A 713 -3.85 -17.23 0.58
CA MET A 713 -4.26 -18.65 0.58
C MET A 713 -3.35 -19.49 1.48
N LYS A 714 -3.92 -20.09 2.53
CA LYS A 714 -3.17 -20.99 3.43
C LYS A 714 -2.67 -22.24 2.72
N ASP A 715 -3.57 -22.94 2.03
CA ASP A 715 -3.26 -24.16 1.27
C ASP A 715 -3.60 -23.94 -0.21
N PRO A 716 -2.70 -23.31 -0.99
CA PRO A 716 -2.91 -23.02 -2.39
C PRO A 716 -2.98 -24.31 -3.20
N THR A 717 -4.05 -24.45 -4.00
CA THR A 717 -4.16 -25.49 -5.03
C THR A 717 -4.53 -24.83 -6.34
N MET A 718 -4.15 -25.45 -7.47
CA MET A 718 -4.46 -24.92 -8.79
C MET A 718 -5.97 -24.67 -8.97
N GLY A 719 -6.82 -25.54 -8.40
CA GLY A 719 -8.27 -25.37 -8.38
C GLY A 719 -8.73 -24.14 -7.58
N LYS A 720 -8.24 -23.96 -6.34
CA LYS A 720 -8.57 -22.78 -5.51
C LYS A 720 -8.13 -21.47 -6.19
N ILE A 721 -6.88 -21.39 -6.65
CA ILE A 721 -6.36 -20.19 -7.32
C ILE A 721 -7.14 -19.91 -8.62
N THR A 722 -7.46 -20.95 -9.41
CA THR A 722 -8.32 -20.82 -10.60
C THR A 722 -9.69 -20.26 -10.24
N SER A 723 -10.38 -20.82 -9.24
CA SER A 723 -11.71 -20.37 -8.84
C SER A 723 -11.73 -18.91 -8.38
N MET A 724 -10.67 -18.46 -7.71
CA MET A 724 -10.51 -17.09 -7.26
C MET A 724 -10.32 -16.12 -8.43
N HIS A 725 -9.39 -16.40 -9.36
CA HIS A 725 -9.19 -15.57 -10.55
C HIS A 725 -10.45 -15.49 -11.42
N PHE A 726 -11.13 -16.63 -11.63
CA PHE A 726 -12.37 -16.64 -12.41
C PHE A 726 -13.53 -15.91 -11.71
N ALA A 727 -13.61 -15.95 -10.37
CA ALA A 727 -14.57 -15.14 -9.63
C ALA A 727 -14.28 -13.64 -9.79
N GLY A 728 -13.01 -13.21 -9.63
CA GLY A 728 -12.59 -11.83 -9.80
C GLY A 728 -12.86 -11.28 -11.22
N TRP A 729 -12.51 -12.06 -12.24
CA TRP A 729 -12.82 -11.74 -13.64
C TRP A 729 -14.33 -11.61 -13.90
N LYS A 730 -15.14 -12.59 -13.45
CA LYS A 730 -16.60 -12.58 -13.66
C LYS A 730 -17.34 -11.47 -12.90
N LEU A 731 -16.80 -11.05 -11.76
CA LEU A 731 -17.26 -9.86 -11.04
C LEU A 731 -16.77 -8.55 -11.68
N GLY A 732 -15.99 -8.63 -12.76
CA GLY A 732 -15.54 -7.47 -13.52
C GLY A 732 -14.43 -6.67 -12.86
N LEU A 733 -13.63 -7.26 -11.97
CA LEU A 733 -12.46 -6.58 -11.42
C LEU A 733 -11.55 -6.05 -12.54
N LYS A 734 -10.83 -4.95 -12.25
CA LYS A 734 -9.78 -4.42 -13.13
C LYS A 734 -8.44 -5.09 -12.81
N THR A 735 -8.04 -5.04 -11.54
CA THR A 735 -6.96 -5.86 -10.97
C THR A 735 -7.60 -7.06 -10.27
N GLY A 736 -7.35 -8.26 -10.77
CA GLY A 736 -7.78 -9.51 -10.12
C GLY A 736 -6.88 -9.91 -8.97
N MET A 737 -5.58 -9.64 -9.10
CA MET A 737 -4.58 -9.94 -8.07
C MET A 737 -3.35 -9.04 -8.20
N TYR A 738 -2.93 -8.44 -7.09
CA TYR A 738 -1.60 -7.91 -6.88
C TYR A 738 -0.67 -9.08 -6.51
N TYR A 739 -0.28 -9.28 -5.24
CA TYR A 739 0.43 -10.50 -4.84
C TYR A 739 -0.51 -11.66 -4.50
N LEU A 740 -0.09 -12.88 -4.87
CA LEU A 740 -0.50 -14.07 -4.14
C LEU A 740 0.38 -14.21 -2.89
N ARG A 741 -0.25 -14.28 -1.71
CA ARG A 741 0.39 -14.58 -0.43
C ARG A 741 0.01 -15.99 -0.03
N THR A 742 1.00 -16.84 0.15
CA THR A 742 0.83 -18.23 0.57
C THR A 742 1.37 -18.44 1.98
N MET A 743 0.85 -19.46 2.67
CA MET A 743 1.45 -19.98 3.90
C MET A 743 1.93 -21.41 3.61
N ALA A 744 2.99 -21.87 4.27
CA ALA A 744 3.36 -23.28 4.18
C ALA A 744 2.42 -24.12 5.07
N ALA A 745 1.99 -25.29 4.60
CA ALA A 745 1.12 -26.19 5.36
C ALA A 745 1.77 -26.65 6.69
N SER A 746 3.10 -26.77 6.71
CA SER A 746 3.90 -26.95 7.92
C SER A 746 4.52 -25.62 8.35
N ALA A 747 4.06 -25.06 9.48
CA ALA A 747 4.82 -24.03 10.17
C ALA A 747 6.13 -24.63 10.72
N PRO A 748 7.28 -23.94 10.66
CA PRO A 748 8.47 -24.36 11.38
C PRO A 748 8.18 -24.48 12.88
N ILE A 749 8.90 -25.38 13.57
CA ILE A 749 8.81 -25.48 15.04
C ILE A 749 9.10 -24.11 15.64
N GLN A 750 8.12 -23.55 16.36
CA GLN A 750 8.24 -22.22 16.93
C GLN A 750 9.09 -22.27 18.21
N PHE A 751 10.41 -22.15 18.07
CA PHE A 751 11.39 -22.15 19.17
C PHE A 751 11.15 -21.08 20.26
N THR A 752 10.26 -20.10 20.00
CA THR A 752 9.88 -19.04 20.94
C THR A 752 8.72 -19.38 21.86
N VAL A 753 8.10 -20.56 21.71
CA VAL A 753 6.94 -20.98 22.51
C VAL A 753 7.37 -21.99 23.57
N ASP A 754 7.08 -21.65 24.83
CA ASP A 754 7.17 -22.58 25.95
C ASP A 754 6.07 -23.65 25.83
N GLN A 755 6.47 -24.88 25.49
CA GLN A 755 5.54 -26.01 25.33
C GLN A 755 4.99 -26.52 26.66
N GLU A 756 5.71 -26.34 27.78
CA GLU A 756 5.20 -26.72 29.11
C GLU A 756 4.07 -25.77 29.54
N ALA A 757 4.21 -24.47 29.25
CA ALA A 757 3.15 -23.49 29.48
C ALA A 757 1.85 -23.78 28.71
N LEU A 758 1.93 -24.38 27.51
CA LEU A 758 0.74 -24.76 26.72
C LEU A 758 -0.05 -25.93 27.35
N LEU A 759 0.64 -26.82 28.08
CA LEU A 759 0.01 -27.94 28.80
C LEU A 759 -0.78 -27.48 30.03
N VAL A 760 -0.48 -26.29 30.56
CA VAL A 760 -1.24 -25.67 31.65
C VAL A 760 -2.57 -25.16 31.12
N ALA A 761 -3.66 -25.81 31.52
CA ALA A 761 -5.02 -25.39 31.21
C ALA A 761 -5.26 -23.95 31.68
N ASP A 762 -5.63 -23.06 30.76
CA ASP A 762 -5.97 -21.69 31.09
C ASP A 762 -7.34 -21.67 31.78
N THR A 763 -7.37 -21.28 33.06
CA THR A 763 -8.60 -21.23 33.88
C THR A 763 -9.24 -19.84 33.89
N ASN A 764 -8.72 -18.87 33.13
CA ASN A 764 -9.30 -17.53 33.07
C ASN A 764 -10.66 -17.57 32.36
N VAL A 765 -11.71 -17.21 33.09
CA VAL A 765 -13.07 -17.05 32.56
C VAL A 765 -13.28 -15.60 32.15
N ALA A 766 -13.79 -15.38 30.93
CA ALA A 766 -14.08 -14.06 30.40
C ALA A 766 -15.07 -13.32 31.30
N ARG A 767 -14.71 -12.12 31.78
CA ARG A 767 -15.63 -11.27 32.55
C ARG A 767 -16.70 -10.69 31.63
N GLU A 768 -17.95 -10.60 32.12
CA GLU A 768 -19.03 -9.95 31.38
C GLU A 768 -18.67 -8.50 31.02
N ARG A 769 -18.89 -8.13 29.76
CA ARG A 769 -18.69 -6.77 29.28
C ARG A 769 -19.77 -5.83 29.80
N THR A 770 -19.47 -5.09 30.86
CA THR A 770 -20.01 -3.73 30.94
C THR A 770 -19.49 -2.94 29.73
N LEU A 771 -20.38 -2.51 28.83
CA LEU A 771 -20.07 -1.64 27.70
C LEU A 771 -19.59 -0.25 28.17
N LYS A 772 -18.36 -0.17 28.67
CA LYS A 772 -17.68 1.11 28.91
C LYS A 772 -17.43 1.77 27.55
N LYS A 773 -17.88 3.02 27.41
CA LYS A 773 -17.68 3.84 26.21
C LYS A 773 -16.22 3.80 25.79
N ARG A 774 -15.95 3.43 24.54
CA ARG A 774 -14.59 3.38 24.02
C ARG A 774 -14.22 4.74 23.44
N THR A 775 -13.13 5.31 23.95
CA THR A 775 -12.34 6.28 23.21
C THR A 775 -11.30 5.54 22.37
N LEU A 776 -10.88 6.19 21.28
CA LEU A 776 -9.58 5.93 20.64
C LEU A 776 -8.46 5.96 21.71
N PRO A 777 -7.24 5.52 21.39
CA PRO A 777 -6.05 5.90 22.16
C PRO A 777 -5.81 7.42 22.02
N THR A 778 -6.66 8.23 22.65
CA THR A 778 -6.64 9.67 22.60
C THR A 778 -5.50 10.18 23.48
N SER A 779 -4.35 10.38 22.84
CA SER A 779 -3.25 11.22 23.33
C SER A 779 -3.61 12.71 23.41
N GLY A 780 -4.86 13.07 23.14
CA GLY A 780 -5.37 14.44 23.17
C GLY A 780 -5.53 14.99 24.59
N TYR A 781 -4.80 16.06 24.88
CA TYR A 781 -5.08 16.95 26.00
C TYR A 781 -6.37 17.73 25.68
N VAL A 782 -7.53 17.22 26.09
CA VAL A 782 -8.73 18.05 26.19
C VAL A 782 -8.53 18.97 27.39
N SER A 783 -8.10 20.20 27.15
CA SER A 783 -8.27 21.25 28.16
C SER A 783 -9.76 21.30 28.49
N SER A 784 -10.08 21.20 29.78
CA SER A 784 -11.45 21.12 30.27
C SER A 784 -12.32 22.18 29.59
N ALA A 785 -13.30 21.74 28.80
CA ALA A 785 -14.29 22.61 28.21
C ALA A 785 -15.23 23.11 29.32
N SER A 786 -14.79 24.15 30.03
CA SER A 786 -15.70 25.03 30.75
C SER A 786 -16.69 25.58 29.72
N SER A 787 -17.98 25.44 30.01
CA SER A 787 -19.07 25.98 29.20
C SER A 787 -18.91 27.49 29.03
N ILE A 788 -18.44 27.92 27.86
CA ILE A 788 -18.31 29.34 27.50
C ILE A 788 -19.22 29.61 26.30
N ASN A 789 -20.26 30.41 26.55
CA ASN A 789 -21.12 30.97 25.52
C ASN A 789 -20.32 31.82 24.52
N GLY A 790 -20.80 31.88 23.27
CA GLY A 790 -20.02 32.37 22.13
C GLY A 790 -19.53 33.82 22.24
N GLY A 791 -18.40 34.09 21.59
CA GLY A 791 -17.73 35.40 21.57
C GLY A 791 -16.48 35.45 20.69
N GLY A 792 -16.57 35.00 19.43
CA GLY A 792 -15.54 35.18 18.40
C GLY A 792 -15.93 36.30 17.41
N PRO A 793 -14.99 37.13 16.93
CA PRO A 793 -15.31 38.30 16.11
C PRO A 793 -15.85 37.90 14.73
N ARG A 794 -17.00 38.45 14.35
CA ARG A 794 -17.56 38.29 13.00
C ARG A 794 -17.05 39.38 12.05
N PRO A 795 -16.74 39.07 10.78
CA PRO A 795 -16.46 40.08 9.77
C PRO A 795 -17.71 40.94 9.52
N MET A 796 -17.48 42.24 9.30
CA MET A 796 -18.53 43.19 8.97
C MET A 796 -19.05 42.95 7.54
N TYR A 797 -20.31 42.53 7.38
CA TYR A 797 -21.26 43.10 6.40
C TYR A 797 -22.69 42.52 6.59
N ALA A 798 -23.69 43.35 6.27
CA ALA A 798 -25.12 43.07 6.06
C ALA A 798 -26.06 42.72 7.25
N GLY A 799 -27.15 43.51 7.35
CA GLY A 799 -28.51 42.98 7.62
C GLY A 799 -29.14 43.15 9.01
N LYS A 800 -29.96 44.19 9.22
CA LYS A 800 -30.88 44.31 10.37
C LYS A 800 -32.22 43.59 10.10
N SER A 801 -32.82 42.92 11.09
CA SER A 801 -34.27 42.95 11.37
C SER A 801 -34.61 42.31 12.74
N ALA A 802 -35.88 42.37 13.17
CA ALA A 802 -36.30 42.47 14.58
C ALA A 802 -36.73 41.17 15.30
N GLN A 803 -37.01 41.30 16.61
CA GLN A 803 -37.34 40.26 17.59
C GLN A 803 -38.85 39.98 17.73
N SER A 804 -39.23 38.77 18.17
CA SER A 804 -40.17 38.47 19.31
C SER A 804 -40.50 36.96 19.34
N ILE A 805 -40.17 36.19 20.40
CA ILE A 805 -40.85 35.97 21.71
C ILE A 805 -42.06 34.99 21.66
N GLY A 806 -41.98 33.91 22.46
CA GLY A 806 -43.14 33.38 23.20
C GLY A 806 -43.67 31.98 22.82
N ALA A 807 -43.56 31.02 23.75
CA ALA A 807 -44.26 29.72 23.78
C ALA A 807 -45.46 29.80 24.80
N PRO A 808 -46.13 28.74 25.33
CA PRO A 808 -45.97 27.28 25.12
C PRO A 808 -47.25 26.35 25.23
N LYS A 809 -47.04 25.02 25.17
CA LYS A 809 -47.67 23.90 25.95
C LYS A 809 -48.98 23.14 25.56
N ASP A 810 -48.80 21.79 25.54
CA ASP A 810 -49.60 20.68 26.14
C ASP A 810 -50.87 20.02 25.50
N VAL A 811 -50.69 18.78 24.95
CA VAL A 811 -51.43 17.48 25.21
C VAL A 811 -52.93 17.33 24.74
N PRO A 812 -53.56 16.14 24.43
CA PRO A 812 -53.13 14.73 24.19
C PRO A 812 -53.59 14.06 22.83
N THR A 813 -53.20 12.78 22.62
CA THR A 813 -53.65 11.75 21.63
C THR A 813 -55.12 11.27 21.80
N PRO A 814 -55.83 10.58 20.83
CA PRO A 814 -55.50 9.19 20.39
C PRO A 814 -56.00 8.62 19.01
N SER A 815 -55.27 7.60 18.51
CA SER A 815 -55.66 6.30 17.86
C SER A 815 -56.80 6.09 16.80
N ILE A 816 -56.54 5.14 15.85
CA ILE A 816 -57.43 4.21 15.09
C ILE A 816 -57.57 4.39 13.54
N THR A 817 -57.36 3.28 12.81
CA THR A 817 -57.47 2.95 11.36
C THR A 817 -58.90 2.43 10.97
N PRO A 818 -59.28 1.99 9.73
CA PRO A 818 -58.63 1.95 8.39
C PRO A 818 -59.51 2.50 7.20
N PRO A 819 -59.84 1.81 6.06
CA PRO A 819 -59.54 2.27 4.68
C PRO A 819 -60.78 2.49 3.76
N PRO A 820 -60.62 2.70 2.43
CA PRO A 820 -60.95 1.62 1.47
C PRO A 820 -60.05 1.55 0.19
N ALA A 821 -60.42 0.68 -0.77
CA ALA A 821 -59.53 0.11 -1.83
C ALA A 821 -60.10 0.12 -3.28
N SER A 822 -59.48 -0.66 -4.18
CA SER A 822 -59.82 -0.98 -5.61
C SER A 822 -59.22 -0.07 -6.71
N SER A 823 -58.78 -0.55 -7.90
CA SER A 823 -58.50 -1.92 -8.42
C SER A 823 -57.75 -1.90 -9.79
N LYS A 824 -56.83 -2.87 -10.02
CA LYS A 824 -56.56 -3.73 -11.24
C LYS A 824 -56.76 -3.16 -12.69
N GLU A 825 -56.00 -3.49 -13.78
CA GLU A 825 -55.06 -4.59 -14.19
C GLU A 825 -53.90 -4.05 -15.08
N ILE A 826 -52.63 -4.48 -14.94
CA ILE A 826 -51.85 -5.55 -15.65
C ILE A 826 -51.56 -5.36 -17.16
N HIS A 827 -50.27 -5.22 -17.48
CA HIS A 827 -49.61 -5.84 -18.66
C HIS A 827 -48.15 -6.22 -18.30
N THR A 828 -47.71 -7.42 -18.68
CA THR A 828 -46.36 -7.98 -18.41
C THR A 828 -45.34 -7.65 -19.50
N PRO A 829 -44.03 -7.66 -19.18
CA PRO A 829 -43.21 -8.70 -19.82
C PRO A 829 -42.12 -9.37 -18.94
N VAL A 830 -41.96 -10.68 -19.17
CA VAL A 830 -40.73 -11.51 -19.09
C VAL A 830 -39.96 -11.57 -17.75
N ALA A 831 -40.00 -12.76 -17.14
CA ALA A 831 -39.30 -13.08 -15.89
C ALA A 831 -37.78 -13.28 -16.06
N LYS A 832 -37.01 -12.80 -15.09
CA LYS A 832 -35.71 -13.38 -14.70
C LYS A 832 -35.94 -14.29 -13.49
N THR A 833 -35.50 -15.54 -13.57
CA THR A 833 -35.57 -16.50 -12.47
C THR A 833 -34.59 -16.11 -11.35
N PRO A 834 -35.00 -16.04 -10.07
CA PRO A 834 -34.07 -15.87 -8.97
C PRO A 834 -33.30 -17.18 -8.72
N PHE A 835 -32.00 -17.06 -8.47
CA PHE A 835 -31.14 -18.17 -8.07
C PHE A 835 -31.57 -18.67 -6.68
N LYS A 836 -31.81 -19.97 -6.53
CA LYS A 836 -31.96 -20.57 -5.19
C LYS A 836 -30.57 -20.77 -4.58
N ALA A 837 -30.43 -20.34 -3.33
CA ALA A 837 -29.40 -20.89 -2.45
C ALA A 837 -29.75 -22.35 -2.11
N ASP A 838 -28.77 -23.07 -1.56
CA ASP A 838 -28.85 -24.45 -1.09
C ASP A 838 -28.93 -25.51 -2.21
N VAL A 839 -27.75 -25.95 -2.64
CA VAL A 839 -27.50 -27.25 -3.29
C VAL A 839 -26.30 -27.85 -2.56
N GLU A 840 -26.41 -29.10 -2.12
CA GLU A 840 -25.35 -29.85 -1.44
C GLU A 840 -24.12 -30.06 -2.35
N GLU A 841 -22.95 -30.32 -1.75
CA GLU A 841 -21.70 -30.52 -2.47
C GLU A 841 -21.79 -31.70 -3.46
N GLY A 842 -21.81 -31.41 -4.76
CA GLY A 842 -21.76 -32.41 -5.81
C GLY A 842 -20.34 -32.94 -6.02
N ASP A 843 -20.21 -34.26 -6.11
CA ASP A 843 -18.93 -34.97 -6.23
C ASP A 843 -17.98 -34.40 -7.29
N SER A 844 -16.69 -34.32 -6.92
CA SER A 844 -15.62 -34.01 -7.86
C SER A 844 -15.44 -35.12 -8.91
N PRO A 845 -15.05 -34.79 -10.17
CA PRO A 845 -14.76 -35.81 -11.17
C PRO A 845 -13.67 -36.79 -10.68
N LYS A 846 -13.97 -38.09 -10.73
CA LYS A 846 -13.08 -39.14 -10.21
C LYS A 846 -11.72 -39.11 -10.90
N ALA A 847 -10.66 -38.92 -10.11
CA ALA A 847 -9.29 -39.18 -10.55
C ALA A 847 -9.14 -40.68 -10.84
N LEU A 848 -8.42 -41.02 -11.92
CA LEU A 848 -8.05 -42.40 -12.23
C LEU A 848 -6.98 -42.88 -11.24
N ALA A 849 -7.21 -44.04 -10.63
CA ALA A 849 -6.30 -44.62 -9.66
C ALA A 849 -5.15 -45.37 -10.35
N THR A 850 -3.95 -45.28 -9.78
CA THR A 850 -2.84 -46.19 -10.01
C THR A 850 -2.39 -46.73 -8.66
N GLU A 851 -2.47 -48.05 -8.48
CA GLU A 851 -2.14 -48.74 -7.23
C GLU A 851 -0.62 -48.79 -6.95
N PRO A 852 -0.20 -48.99 -5.68
CA PRO A 852 1.21 -49.02 -5.30
C PRO A 852 1.84 -50.41 -5.46
N THR A 853 3.16 -50.44 -5.72
CA THR A 853 3.96 -51.68 -5.66
C THR A 853 5.30 -51.42 -4.97
N ASP A 854 5.45 -51.94 -3.74
CA ASP A 854 6.75 -52.12 -3.09
C ASP A 854 7.49 -53.32 -3.70
N ALA A 855 8.65 -53.09 -4.31
CA ALA A 855 9.77 -54.07 -4.38
C ALA A 855 11.00 -53.46 -5.07
N VAL A 856 12.19 -53.68 -4.49
CA VAL A 856 13.50 -53.39 -5.11
C VAL A 856 14.09 -54.67 -5.70
N PRO A 857 14.69 -54.62 -6.90
CA PRO A 857 15.85 -55.46 -7.23
C PRO A 857 17.06 -54.67 -7.75
N LYS A 858 18.21 -55.37 -7.79
CA LYS A 858 19.56 -54.86 -8.06
C LYS A 858 20.00 -54.93 -9.55
N GLU A 859 21.22 -54.41 -9.76
CA GLU A 859 22.05 -54.18 -10.95
C GLU A 859 22.35 -55.36 -11.91
N GLU A 860 23.18 -55.04 -12.91
CA GLU A 860 23.91 -55.86 -13.91
C GLU A 860 23.20 -56.09 -15.27
N GLU A 861 23.85 -56.01 -16.45
CA GLU A 861 25.11 -55.36 -16.90
C GLU A 861 25.15 -55.41 -18.47
N LEU A 862 26.17 -54.82 -19.13
CA LEU A 862 26.63 -55.06 -20.53
C LEU A 862 25.81 -54.42 -21.68
N LEU A 863 26.37 -53.99 -22.84
CA LEU A 863 27.75 -53.89 -23.34
C LEU A 863 27.81 -52.89 -24.53
N GLU A 864 28.88 -52.12 -24.68
CA GLU A 864 29.21 -51.39 -25.92
C GLU A 864 30.49 -51.94 -26.58
N SER A 865 30.53 -51.97 -27.91
CA SER A 865 31.79 -51.81 -28.67
C SER A 865 31.54 -51.53 -30.16
N SER A 866 32.09 -50.44 -30.69
CA SER A 866 33.09 -50.46 -31.78
C SER A 866 33.60 -49.05 -32.06
N VAL A 867 34.91 -48.92 -32.33
CA VAL A 867 35.66 -47.65 -32.33
C VAL A 867 36.21 -47.37 -33.72
N GLU A 868 36.28 -46.10 -34.14
CA GLU A 868 37.40 -45.64 -34.98
C GLU A 868 37.66 -44.13 -34.98
N LYS A 869 38.79 -43.69 -34.37
CA LYS A 869 39.77 -42.76 -34.99
C LYS A 869 41.05 -42.53 -34.16
N LYS A 870 42.18 -42.41 -34.87
CA LYS A 870 43.55 -42.06 -34.45
C LYS A 870 43.92 -40.68 -35.06
N THR A 871 44.85 -39.85 -34.58
CA THR A 871 45.70 -39.72 -33.36
C THR A 871 45.98 -38.18 -33.21
N GLN A 872 46.86 -37.58 -32.38
CA GLN A 872 48.03 -38.06 -31.63
C GLN A 872 48.41 -37.16 -30.42
N ASP A 873 49.51 -37.53 -29.77
CA ASP A 873 50.24 -36.99 -28.61
C ASP A 873 50.64 -35.50 -28.68
N GLU A 874 50.60 -34.80 -27.53
CA GLU A 874 51.82 -34.38 -26.80
C GLU A 874 51.49 -34.01 -25.33
N ASP A 875 52.51 -33.73 -24.52
CA ASP A 875 52.61 -34.22 -23.14
C ASP A 875 52.55 -33.13 -22.02
N GLN A 876 52.25 -33.57 -20.79
CA GLN A 876 52.52 -32.92 -19.49
C GLN A 876 52.00 -31.50 -19.16
N GLY A 877 51.20 -31.42 -18.08
CA GLY A 877 51.41 -30.41 -17.02
C GLY A 877 50.20 -29.59 -16.55
N LYS A 878 49.88 -29.73 -15.24
CA LYS A 878 49.03 -28.86 -14.40
C LYS A 878 47.56 -28.62 -14.84
N ASP A 879 46.64 -29.19 -14.05
CA ASP A 879 45.46 -28.54 -13.46
C ASP A 879 44.38 -29.58 -13.11
N SER A 880 44.60 -30.30 -12.00
CA SER A 880 43.60 -31.23 -11.42
C SER A 880 43.46 -31.09 -9.89
N THR A 881 43.82 -29.93 -9.33
CA THR A 881 43.76 -29.64 -7.89
C THR A 881 43.13 -28.29 -7.52
N ASP A 882 42.38 -27.65 -8.43
CA ASP A 882 41.64 -26.39 -8.17
C ASP A 882 40.11 -26.57 -8.39
N ARG A 883 39.56 -27.64 -7.80
CA ARG A 883 38.10 -27.88 -7.70
C ARG A 883 37.68 -28.25 -6.29
N GLU A 884 37.95 -27.35 -5.36
CA GLU A 884 37.23 -27.16 -4.09
C GLU A 884 37.78 -25.89 -3.43
N TYR A 885 36.90 -25.06 -2.85
CA TYR A 885 37.12 -23.79 -2.10
C TYR A 885 36.48 -22.52 -2.71
N ASP A 886 35.14 -22.44 -2.65
CA ASP A 886 34.48 -21.14 -2.50
C ASP A 886 34.25 -20.84 -1.01
N ILE A 887 35.21 -20.13 -0.41
CA ILE A 887 35.21 -19.74 1.02
C ILE A 887 34.94 -18.23 1.22
N TYR A 888 34.56 -17.52 0.16
CA TYR A 888 34.50 -16.05 0.18
C TYR A 888 33.12 -15.46 0.54
N ALA A 889 32.13 -16.30 0.86
CA ALA A 889 30.85 -15.88 1.41
C ALA A 889 30.92 -15.52 2.91
N ASP A 890 31.45 -16.40 3.75
CA ASP A 890 31.39 -16.24 5.21
C ASP A 890 32.51 -15.36 5.79
N ALA A 891 33.70 -15.32 5.17
CA ALA A 891 34.83 -14.52 5.64
C ALA A 891 34.56 -12.99 5.63
N LYS A 892 33.54 -12.53 4.90
CA LYS A 892 33.15 -11.10 4.85
C LYS A 892 32.49 -10.59 6.13
N LEU A 893 32.00 -11.47 7.00
CA LEU A 893 31.31 -11.06 8.23
C LEU A 893 32.27 -10.82 9.42
N GLN A 894 33.49 -11.39 9.37
CA GLN A 894 34.39 -11.48 10.51
C GLN A 894 35.51 -10.43 10.54
N CYS A 895 35.61 -9.58 9.50
CA CYS A 895 36.64 -8.53 9.38
C CYS A 895 36.22 -7.17 10.00
N SER A 896 35.38 -7.17 11.04
CA SER A 896 34.79 -5.93 11.58
C SER A 896 34.95 -5.69 13.09
N ILE A 897 35.48 -6.64 13.87
CA ILE A 897 35.35 -6.59 15.34
C ILE A 897 36.66 -6.22 16.08
N ASP A 898 37.77 -6.98 16.03
CA ASP A 898 38.84 -6.78 17.06
C ASP A 898 40.32 -6.54 16.65
N ASN A 899 40.78 -6.73 15.40
CA ASN A 899 42.15 -6.28 15.05
C ASN A 899 42.32 -5.91 13.57
N LYS A 900 42.82 -4.69 13.29
CA LYS A 900 42.97 -4.17 11.91
C LYS A 900 44.38 -4.31 11.32
N GLU A 901 45.41 -4.51 12.16
CA GLU A 901 46.80 -4.45 11.71
C GLU A 901 47.36 -5.82 11.25
N GLU A 902 46.63 -6.92 11.47
CA GLU A 902 47.05 -8.29 11.06
C GLU A 902 46.45 -8.73 9.71
N CYS A 903 45.65 -7.89 9.04
CA CYS A 903 45.04 -8.24 7.76
C CYS A 903 46.00 -8.02 6.58
N MET A 904 46.65 -9.09 6.08
CA MET A 904 47.55 -9.01 4.92
C MET A 904 46.90 -8.49 3.62
N MET A 905 45.57 -8.47 3.52
CA MET A 905 44.83 -7.86 2.39
C MET A 905 44.68 -6.33 2.51
N CYS A 906 45.18 -5.72 3.58
CA CYS A 906 45.13 -4.26 3.82
C CYS A 906 46.51 -3.61 3.99
N SER A 907 47.59 -4.41 3.93
CA SER A 907 48.98 -3.96 4.04
C SER A 907 49.78 -4.27 2.77
N GLY A 908 49.25 -3.85 1.61
CA GLY A 908 49.83 -4.02 0.28
C GLY A 908 49.15 -3.11 -0.73
#